data_AF-A0A256BC77-F1
#
_entry.id   AF-A0A256BC77-F1
#
_cell.length_a   1.000
_cell.length_b   1.000
_cell.length_c   1.000
_cell.angle_alpha   90.00
_cell.angle_beta   90.00
_cell.angle_gamma   90.00
#
_symmetry.space_group_name_H-M   'P 1'
#
loop_
_entity.id
_entity.type
_entity.pdbx_description
1 polymer ?
#
loop_
_entity_poly.entity_id
_entity_poly.type
_entity_poly.pdbx_seq_one_letter_code
_entity_poly.pdbx_strand_id
1 'polypeptide(L)'
;MLTIAKTNLATGEIVDNEIQFRDTLLEALHPDINLSIGNISSYLQKIAKAETITKTSKSASKRSTAAKSIAPLKKQAIAALTKGLGKYQLAGASGARKHGDFFFSQGLNPFATYFPTAMGQINYGSILMTECLKIYGIEGVTILIVQDKEHHTDDCHGKIGHEFLNQLRQSEDFVIPANTPFQFRAGIANQWIAKGTLQLSLNCPKGIDLILPLSCFKGHKPELGIHKLANLKLGIVNFAQKRRVKTSYTVWQWFSQQAIAQDVLPTTQQKAETLVAAQSDIKQLCQLVQTEQWVKTDDPEAETNEEEADGKILAEILKHDIYGQLLEHPYVVRKIEDLVRRRWLTLATSGGINFSSFMAQPCPELGELEMNIPEMPEGEYVGFRYPIRDRNDLQIWTNKHIKGLNQQGTMYVNPDIARDYCGMDFDGDTFCVKSVKKLPEIAKEIRQHHIKPTTYKPDKVPVQGTLAEVALRSTENQIGLITYYLATAWATGHHQYIAGLAQEVQVAVDRLKSDLSHDQTFLDEVGKSLPKLDWLIDRKQQGVYGSYYDAKQKCKRPARRMEASGEYNDAISLLIQSVNEIWQPVDLHERTLLEFRELFVKPSETLYKRAIARRDEYTSKIREAMKLSSDRESRKKILRAAVQWAKGLGEKLRNKSEQTAQTCAAAMWQASHNGDHGTASVVFNMFLPEICDRLHDNQLMRLQVVGAQYGELASTKWTGNGEHACIPILVSQRKEDGRYQIEVIRKSRKKPYLLGLVAKDSAKVLVGEYTASLKTQQKTIVCELVAA
;
A
#
# COMPACT_ATOMS: atom_id res chain seq x y z
N MET A 1 -10.19 -4.11 -23.68
CA MET A 1 -9.29 -4.42 -22.56
C MET A 1 -7.95 -4.86 -23.12
N LEU A 2 -6.85 -4.17 -22.80
CA LEU A 2 -5.51 -4.56 -23.27
C LEU A 2 -4.90 -5.61 -22.33
N THR A 3 -4.62 -6.81 -22.83
CA THR A 3 -3.90 -7.86 -22.09
C THR A 3 -2.48 -7.99 -22.62
N ILE A 4 -1.49 -7.81 -21.75
CA ILE A 4 -0.09 -7.68 -22.13
C ILE A 4 0.77 -8.68 -21.36
N ALA A 5 1.66 -9.40 -22.08
CA ALA A 5 2.68 -10.24 -21.45
C ALA A 5 3.92 -9.42 -21.07
N LYS A 6 4.47 -9.70 -19.89
CA LYS A 6 5.75 -9.21 -19.37
C LYS A 6 6.82 -10.29 -19.49
N THR A 7 7.94 -9.94 -20.11
CA THR A 7 9.08 -10.84 -20.34
C THR A 7 10.33 -10.28 -19.69
N ASN A 8 11.13 -11.13 -19.03
CA ASN A 8 12.44 -10.76 -18.53
C ASN A 8 13.43 -10.69 -19.70
N LEU A 9 14.01 -9.52 -19.96
CA LEU A 9 14.88 -9.33 -21.13
C LEU A 9 16.23 -10.07 -21.00
N ALA A 10 16.63 -10.47 -19.79
CA ALA A 10 17.86 -11.23 -19.59
C ALA A 10 17.69 -12.72 -19.84
N THR A 11 16.54 -13.30 -19.48
CA THR A 11 16.29 -14.75 -19.60
C THR A 11 15.39 -15.12 -20.77
N GLY A 12 14.60 -14.18 -21.28
CA GLY A 12 13.54 -14.43 -22.26
C GLY A 12 12.28 -15.08 -21.67
N GLU A 13 12.25 -15.31 -20.37
CA GLU A 13 11.11 -15.95 -19.69
C GLU A 13 9.95 -14.97 -19.51
N ILE A 14 8.73 -15.46 -19.71
CA ILE A 14 7.51 -14.72 -19.40
C ILE A 14 7.34 -14.70 -17.88
N VAL A 15 7.42 -13.50 -17.31
CA VAL A 15 7.27 -13.25 -15.87
C VAL A 15 5.80 -13.14 -15.48
N ASP A 16 4.97 -12.65 -16.39
CA ASP A 16 3.53 -12.46 -16.20
C ASP A 16 2.85 -12.39 -17.57
N ASN A 17 1.77 -13.11 -17.79
CA ASN A 17 1.05 -13.15 -19.07
C ASN A 17 -0.37 -12.53 -18.99
N GLU A 18 -0.78 -11.99 -17.85
CA GLU A 18 -2.16 -11.55 -17.60
C GLU A 18 -2.23 -10.09 -17.09
N ILE A 19 -1.31 -9.22 -17.52
CA ILE A 19 -1.37 -7.80 -17.14
C ILE A 19 -2.50 -7.14 -17.93
N GLN A 20 -3.54 -6.74 -17.23
CA GLN A 20 -4.67 -6.01 -17.80
C GLN A 20 -4.54 -4.53 -17.49
N PHE A 21 -4.78 -3.71 -18.50
CA PHE A 21 -5.04 -2.28 -18.35
C PHE A 21 -6.48 -2.01 -18.79
N ARG A 22 -7.21 -1.22 -17.99
CA ARG A 22 -8.58 -0.82 -18.29
C ARG A 22 -8.72 0.68 -18.29
N ASP A 23 -9.60 1.19 -19.15
CA ASP A 23 -9.99 2.60 -19.18
C ASP A 23 -8.74 3.50 -19.27
N THR A 24 -7.82 3.15 -20.15
CA THR A 24 -6.59 3.92 -20.39
C THR A 24 -6.71 4.76 -21.65
N LEU A 25 -6.06 5.93 -21.66
CA LEU A 25 -6.07 6.81 -22.82
C LEU A 25 -5.47 6.13 -24.06
N LEU A 26 -4.47 5.25 -23.87
CA LEU A 26 -3.90 4.45 -24.95
C LEU A 26 -4.95 3.58 -25.63
N GLU A 27 -5.71 2.81 -24.84
CA GLU A 27 -6.75 1.92 -25.34
C GLU A 27 -7.82 2.68 -26.10
N ALA A 28 -8.22 3.85 -25.60
CA ALA A 28 -9.23 4.69 -26.24
C ALA A 28 -8.75 5.33 -27.56
N LEU A 29 -7.46 5.63 -27.68
CA LEU A 29 -6.87 6.26 -28.88
C LEU A 29 -6.40 5.24 -29.92
N HIS A 30 -5.96 4.06 -29.47
CA HIS A 30 -5.39 3.00 -30.30
C HIS A 30 -5.88 1.62 -29.85
N PRO A 31 -7.14 1.25 -30.12
CA PRO A 31 -7.74 0.01 -29.64
C PRO A 31 -7.04 -1.25 -30.16
N ASP A 32 -6.44 -1.19 -31.36
CA ASP A 32 -5.78 -2.32 -32.02
C ASP A 32 -4.27 -2.41 -31.73
N ILE A 33 -3.78 -1.69 -30.73
CA ILE A 33 -2.34 -1.64 -30.46
C ILE A 33 -1.82 -2.97 -29.89
N ASN A 34 -0.71 -3.46 -30.47
CA ASN A 34 -0.01 -4.64 -29.99
C ASN A 34 1.19 -4.23 -29.13
N LEU A 35 1.07 -4.45 -27.82
CA LEU A 35 2.13 -4.16 -26.84
C LEU A 35 2.60 -5.41 -26.09
N SER A 36 3.85 -5.35 -25.64
CA SER A 36 4.47 -6.26 -24.67
C SER A 36 5.20 -5.43 -23.60
N ILE A 37 5.43 -5.98 -22.42
CA ILE A 37 6.29 -5.38 -21.39
C ILE A 37 7.62 -6.14 -21.35
N GLY A 38 8.73 -5.42 -21.46
CA GLY A 38 10.06 -5.96 -21.20
C GLY A 38 10.55 -5.51 -19.83
N ASN A 39 11.15 -6.43 -19.08
CA ASN A 39 11.71 -6.17 -17.76
C ASN A 39 13.23 -6.31 -17.71
N ILE A 40 13.90 -5.33 -17.11
CA ILE A 40 15.36 -5.33 -16.93
C ILE A 40 15.80 -5.45 -15.46
N SER A 41 14.92 -5.86 -14.53
CA SER A 41 15.25 -5.83 -13.10
C SER A 41 16.45 -6.70 -12.72
N SER A 42 16.67 -7.79 -13.47
CA SER A 42 17.85 -8.66 -13.34
C SER A 42 19.17 -7.91 -13.61
N TYR A 43 19.20 -7.00 -14.58
CA TYR A 43 20.33 -6.11 -14.83
C TYR A 43 20.47 -5.07 -13.72
N LEU A 44 19.36 -4.44 -13.33
CA LEU A 44 19.35 -3.42 -12.26
C LEU A 44 19.88 -3.98 -10.94
N GLN A 45 19.52 -5.22 -10.59
CA GLN A 45 20.04 -5.89 -9.39
C GLN A 45 21.55 -6.13 -9.45
N LYS A 46 22.07 -6.54 -10.62
CA LYS A 46 23.52 -6.72 -10.81
C LYS A 46 24.26 -5.40 -10.69
N ILE A 47 23.72 -4.33 -11.29
CA ILE A 47 24.26 -2.97 -11.20
C ILE A 47 24.26 -2.49 -9.75
N ALA A 48 23.12 -2.52 -9.06
CA ALA A 48 22.99 -2.10 -7.67
C ALA A 48 23.91 -2.90 -6.72
N LYS A 49 24.07 -4.21 -6.96
CA LYS A 49 25.01 -5.04 -6.20
C LYS A 49 26.46 -4.61 -6.43
N ALA A 50 26.85 -4.33 -7.67
CA ALA A 50 28.20 -3.84 -7.98
C ALA A 50 28.46 -2.45 -7.37
N GLU A 51 27.49 -1.54 -7.45
CA GLU A 51 27.55 -0.22 -6.80
C GLU A 51 27.70 -0.35 -5.28
N THR A 52 26.91 -1.23 -4.65
CA THR A 52 27.00 -1.51 -3.22
C THR A 52 28.38 -2.03 -2.83
N ILE A 53 28.92 -3.03 -3.55
CA ILE A 53 30.25 -3.58 -3.29
C ILE A 53 31.32 -2.50 -3.45
N THR A 54 31.19 -1.63 -4.45
CA THR A 54 32.13 -0.52 -4.70
C THR A 54 32.18 0.43 -3.50
N LYS A 55 31.03 0.71 -2.88
CA LYS A 55 30.93 1.61 -1.72
C LYS A 55 31.29 0.95 -0.38
N THR A 56 30.90 -0.31 -0.16
CA THR A 56 30.96 -0.93 1.19
C THR A 56 32.08 -1.96 1.40
N SER A 57 32.71 -2.47 0.33
CA SER A 57 33.72 -3.52 0.47
C SER A 57 35.00 -2.99 1.13
N LYS A 58 35.45 -3.67 2.19
CA LYS A 58 36.76 -3.42 2.83
C LYS A 58 37.95 -3.79 1.92
N SER A 59 37.75 -4.68 0.94
CA SER A 59 38.80 -5.10 -0.01
C SER A 59 38.90 -4.13 -1.19
N ALA A 60 40.07 -3.52 -1.36
CA ALA A 60 40.36 -2.60 -2.46
C ALA A 60 40.26 -3.27 -3.85
N SER A 61 40.74 -4.51 -3.97
CA SER A 61 40.63 -5.29 -5.22
C SER A 61 39.16 -5.55 -5.58
N LYS A 62 38.33 -5.99 -4.62
CA LYS A 62 36.90 -6.19 -4.84
C LYS A 62 36.18 -4.89 -5.23
N ARG A 63 36.53 -3.74 -4.63
CA ARG A 63 35.99 -2.43 -5.02
C ARG A 63 36.35 -2.08 -6.47
N SER A 64 37.62 -2.23 -6.84
CA SER A 64 38.09 -1.93 -8.19
C SER A 64 37.42 -2.82 -9.24
N THR A 65 37.32 -4.13 -8.98
CA THR A 65 36.63 -5.08 -9.88
C THR A 65 35.15 -4.74 -10.03
N ALA A 66 34.46 -4.44 -8.93
CA ALA A 66 33.05 -4.07 -8.96
C ALA A 66 32.82 -2.77 -9.74
N ALA A 67 33.62 -1.73 -9.51
CA ALA A 67 33.55 -0.47 -10.25
C ALA A 67 33.72 -0.66 -11.76
N LYS A 68 34.73 -1.45 -12.16
CA LYS A 68 34.98 -1.79 -13.58
C LYS A 68 33.83 -2.57 -14.22
N SER A 69 32.99 -3.26 -13.45
CA SER A 69 31.87 -4.05 -13.97
C SER A 69 30.59 -3.24 -14.22
N ILE A 70 30.43 -2.05 -13.61
CA ILE A 70 29.18 -1.27 -13.70
C ILE A 70 28.89 -0.80 -15.13
N ALA A 71 29.87 -0.19 -15.81
CA ALA A 71 29.68 0.29 -17.17
C ALA A 71 29.35 -0.85 -18.17
N PRO A 72 30.06 -2.00 -18.16
CA PRO A 72 29.65 -3.17 -18.94
C PRO A 72 28.22 -3.64 -18.65
N LEU A 73 27.80 -3.67 -17.38
CA LEU A 73 26.43 -4.08 -17.01
C LEU A 73 25.37 -3.09 -17.54
N LYS A 74 25.63 -1.78 -17.45
CA LYS A 74 24.75 -0.76 -18.06
C LYS A 74 24.66 -0.93 -19.57
N LYS A 75 25.79 -1.19 -20.25
CA LYS A 75 25.83 -1.46 -21.70
C LYS A 75 25.02 -2.72 -22.06
N GLN A 76 25.08 -3.77 -21.25
CA GLN A 76 24.25 -4.97 -21.45
C GLN A 76 22.75 -4.68 -21.30
N ALA A 77 22.37 -3.88 -20.31
CA ALA A 77 20.97 -3.48 -20.13
C ALA A 77 20.46 -2.65 -21.31
N ILE A 78 21.25 -1.69 -21.78
CA ILE A 78 20.95 -0.89 -22.98
C ILE A 78 20.81 -1.80 -24.20
N ALA A 79 21.77 -2.72 -24.43
CA ALA A 79 21.71 -3.64 -25.55
C ALA A 79 20.46 -4.54 -25.52
N ALA A 80 20.04 -4.99 -24.33
CA ALA A 80 18.82 -5.77 -24.17
C ALA A 80 17.56 -4.96 -24.50
N LEU A 81 17.49 -3.71 -24.04
CA LEU A 81 16.41 -2.77 -24.38
C LEU A 81 16.38 -2.48 -25.88
N THR A 82 17.53 -2.24 -26.52
CA THR A 82 17.63 -1.97 -27.95
C THR A 82 17.28 -3.19 -28.80
N LYS A 83 17.64 -4.40 -28.36
CA LYS A 83 17.35 -5.63 -29.10
C LYS A 83 15.84 -5.89 -29.24
N GLY A 84 15.05 -5.52 -28.24
CA GLY A 84 13.61 -5.76 -28.23
C GLY A 84 13.22 -7.21 -27.91
N LEU A 85 11.94 -7.51 -28.14
CA LEU A 85 11.29 -8.80 -27.87
C LEU A 85 10.76 -9.40 -29.19
N GLY A 86 11.64 -10.06 -29.94
CA GLY A 86 11.29 -10.61 -31.25
C GLY A 86 10.86 -9.50 -32.22
N LYS A 87 9.58 -9.44 -32.58
CA LYS A 87 9.01 -8.39 -33.45
C LYS A 87 8.69 -7.09 -32.72
N TYR A 88 8.73 -7.08 -31.38
CA TYR A 88 8.39 -5.92 -30.57
C TYR A 88 9.64 -5.09 -30.28
N GLN A 89 9.56 -3.78 -30.50
CA GLN A 89 10.66 -2.83 -30.29
C GLN A 89 10.34 -1.88 -29.13
N LEU A 90 11.37 -1.39 -28.44
CA LEU A 90 11.19 -0.48 -27.29
C LEU A 90 10.38 0.74 -27.73
N ALA A 91 9.30 1.02 -27.01
CA ALA A 91 8.32 2.03 -27.38
C ALA A 91 8.27 3.19 -26.38
N GLY A 92 8.17 2.89 -25.09
CA GLY A 92 8.02 3.90 -24.04
C GLY A 92 7.95 3.29 -22.64
N ALA A 93 7.54 4.08 -21.66
CA ALA A 93 7.42 3.61 -20.28
C ALA A 93 6.25 4.27 -19.52
N SER A 94 5.85 3.65 -18.40
CA SER A 94 4.95 4.26 -17.41
C SER A 94 5.68 4.54 -16.09
N GLY A 95 4.91 4.79 -15.02
CA GLY A 95 5.43 4.83 -13.65
C GLY A 95 6.18 3.57 -13.21
N ALA A 96 5.92 2.43 -13.86
CA ALA A 96 6.54 1.14 -13.55
C ALA A 96 8.02 1.04 -13.97
N ARG A 97 8.55 2.03 -14.71
CA ARG A 97 9.98 2.09 -15.08
C ARG A 97 10.93 2.04 -13.88
N LYS A 98 10.49 2.54 -12.71
CA LYS A 98 11.23 2.43 -11.44
C LYS A 98 11.47 0.99 -10.97
N HIS A 99 10.79 0.03 -11.58
CA HIS A 99 10.93 -1.41 -11.37
C HIS A 99 11.58 -2.12 -12.57
N GLY A 100 12.07 -1.34 -13.55
CA GLY A 100 12.66 -1.83 -14.79
C GLY A 100 11.65 -2.32 -15.82
N ASP A 101 10.37 -1.94 -15.73
CA ASP A 101 9.33 -2.30 -16.71
C ASP A 101 9.18 -1.24 -17.80
N PHE A 102 9.27 -1.69 -19.06
CA PHE A 102 9.18 -0.84 -20.26
C PHE A 102 8.22 -1.44 -21.28
N PHE A 103 7.53 -0.59 -22.05
CA PHE A 103 6.63 -1.04 -23.11
C PHE A 103 7.38 -1.22 -24.41
N PHE A 104 7.06 -2.30 -25.11
CA PHE A 104 7.52 -2.62 -26.44
C PHE A 104 6.30 -2.75 -27.35
N SER A 105 6.38 -2.21 -28.57
CA SER A 105 5.29 -2.24 -29.54
C SER A 105 5.67 -2.99 -30.79
N GLN A 106 4.70 -3.65 -31.42
CA GLN A 106 4.85 -4.25 -32.74
C GLN A 106 4.14 -3.36 -33.79
N GLY A 107 4.89 -2.91 -34.80
CA GLY A 107 4.36 -1.98 -35.81
C GLY A 107 4.36 -0.54 -35.31
N LEU A 108 3.18 0.03 -35.05
CA LEU A 108 3.03 1.41 -34.57
C LEU A 108 3.66 1.57 -33.18
N ASN A 109 4.46 2.62 -32.97
CA ASN A 109 4.89 3.05 -31.64
C ASN A 109 3.98 4.20 -31.17
N PRO A 110 2.98 3.92 -30.30
CA PRO A 110 2.01 4.93 -29.88
C PRO A 110 2.66 6.01 -29.00
N PHE A 111 3.76 5.70 -28.32
CA PHE A 111 4.46 6.69 -27.49
C PHE A 111 5.17 7.71 -28.39
N ALA A 112 5.86 7.26 -29.44
CA ALA A 112 6.53 8.14 -30.38
C ALA A 112 5.54 9.02 -31.17
N THR A 113 4.32 8.52 -31.42
CA THR A 113 3.24 9.30 -32.05
C THR A 113 2.89 10.57 -31.27
N TYR A 114 2.92 10.53 -29.95
CA TYR A 114 2.55 11.68 -29.11
C TYR A 114 3.74 12.43 -28.53
N PHE A 115 4.86 11.74 -28.34
CA PHE A 115 6.06 12.25 -27.72
C PHE A 115 7.23 12.22 -28.70
N PRO A 116 7.61 13.37 -29.28
CA PRO A 116 8.66 13.42 -30.31
C PRO A 116 10.06 13.11 -29.76
N THR A 117 10.25 13.14 -28.43
CA THR A 117 11.55 12.90 -27.79
C THR A 117 11.54 11.61 -26.98
N ALA A 118 12.71 10.95 -26.89
CA ALA A 118 12.90 9.79 -26.03
C ALA A 118 12.53 10.06 -24.56
N MET A 119 12.87 11.25 -24.05
CA MET A 119 12.45 11.70 -22.72
C MET A 119 10.92 11.68 -22.58
N GLY A 120 10.19 12.19 -23.57
CA GLY A 120 8.74 12.21 -23.49
C GLY A 120 8.13 10.81 -23.50
N GLN A 121 8.64 9.92 -24.37
CA GLN A 121 8.17 8.54 -24.48
C GLN A 121 8.35 7.74 -23.17
N ILE A 122 9.46 7.99 -22.46
CA ILE A 122 9.77 7.29 -21.20
C ILE A 122 9.14 7.95 -19.98
N ASN A 123 9.19 9.28 -19.87
CA ASN A 123 8.83 9.98 -18.64
C ASN A 123 7.38 10.47 -18.61
N TYR A 124 6.79 10.75 -19.78
CA TYR A 124 5.38 11.14 -19.91
C TYR A 124 4.50 10.02 -20.46
N GLY A 125 5.06 8.88 -20.88
CA GLY A 125 4.30 7.73 -21.36
C GLY A 125 3.25 7.19 -20.38
N SER A 126 3.38 7.47 -19.08
CA SER A 126 2.34 7.15 -18.09
C SER A 126 1.00 7.85 -18.34
N ILE A 127 0.97 8.95 -19.09
CA ILE A 127 -0.28 9.65 -19.46
C ILE A 127 -1.19 8.74 -20.28
N LEU A 128 -0.60 7.94 -21.18
CA LEU A 128 -1.32 6.98 -22.01
C LEU A 128 -1.81 5.76 -21.20
N MET A 129 -1.08 5.37 -20.15
CA MET A 129 -1.28 4.12 -19.42
C MET A 129 -1.97 4.27 -18.06
N THR A 130 -2.28 5.49 -17.64
CA THR A 130 -3.01 5.73 -16.37
C THR A 130 -4.44 5.22 -16.54
N GLU A 131 -4.85 4.30 -15.69
CA GLU A 131 -6.24 3.86 -15.61
C GLU A 131 -7.10 5.01 -15.10
N CYS A 132 -8.17 5.31 -15.83
CA CYS A 132 -9.15 6.32 -15.49
C CYS A 132 -10.35 5.64 -14.84
N LEU A 133 -11.05 6.36 -13.96
CA LEU A 133 -12.34 5.93 -13.43
C LEU A 133 -13.38 5.77 -14.54
N LYS A 134 -13.26 6.59 -15.59
CA LYS A 134 -14.08 6.55 -16.81
C LYS A 134 -13.34 7.23 -17.96
N ILE A 135 -13.48 6.71 -19.17
CA ILE A 135 -13.11 7.41 -20.42
C ILE A 135 -14.35 7.65 -21.28
N TYR A 136 -14.48 8.89 -21.74
CA TYR A 136 -15.48 9.33 -22.71
C TYR A 136 -14.84 9.46 -24.10
N GLY A 137 -15.58 9.05 -25.14
CA GLY A 137 -15.34 9.44 -26.52
C GLY A 137 -16.41 10.43 -26.93
N ILE A 138 -16.02 11.66 -27.29
CA ILE A 138 -16.95 12.77 -27.43
C ILE A 138 -16.73 13.45 -28.77
N GLU A 139 -17.80 13.62 -29.54
CA GLU A 139 -17.77 14.26 -30.84
C GLU A 139 -18.18 15.73 -30.75
N GLY A 140 -17.61 16.57 -31.63
CA GLY A 140 -18.02 17.96 -31.79
C GLY A 140 -17.62 18.91 -30.66
N VAL A 141 -16.60 18.58 -29.87
CA VAL A 141 -16.15 19.40 -28.72
C VAL A 141 -15.42 20.65 -29.22
N THR A 142 -15.79 21.82 -28.74
CA THR A 142 -15.09 23.08 -29.02
C THR A 142 -14.19 23.44 -27.86
N ILE A 143 -12.88 23.48 -28.10
CA ILE A 143 -11.88 23.83 -27.08
C ILE A 143 -11.23 25.16 -27.38
N LEU A 144 -10.92 25.93 -26.33
CA LEU A 144 -10.10 27.13 -26.40
C LEU A 144 -8.72 26.84 -25.79
N ILE A 145 -7.67 26.94 -26.59
CA ILE A 145 -6.29 26.72 -26.17
C ILE A 145 -5.62 28.06 -25.91
N VAL A 146 -5.07 28.20 -24.71
CA VAL A 146 -4.61 29.50 -24.16
C VAL A 146 -3.20 29.42 -23.61
N GLN A 147 -2.58 30.57 -23.36
CA GLN A 147 -1.38 30.60 -22.53
C GLN A 147 -1.74 30.37 -21.06
N ASP A 148 -0.76 29.92 -20.27
CA ASP A 148 -0.94 29.83 -18.81
C ASP A 148 -1.34 31.22 -18.26
N LYS A 149 -2.18 31.24 -17.21
CA LYS A 149 -2.73 32.45 -16.56
C LYS A 149 -3.85 33.17 -17.33
N GLU A 150 -4.18 32.78 -18.56
CA GLU A 150 -5.35 33.30 -19.28
C GLU A 150 -6.65 32.60 -18.83
N HIS A 151 -7.79 33.30 -18.82
CA HIS A 151 -9.10 32.74 -18.44
C HIS A 151 -9.11 32.02 -17.06
N HIS A 152 -8.30 32.49 -16.11
CA HIS A 152 -8.09 31.87 -14.79
C HIS A 152 -7.59 30.41 -14.86
N THR A 153 -6.91 30.05 -15.95
CA THR A 153 -6.11 28.81 -16.06
C THR A 153 -4.73 29.02 -15.42
N ASP A 154 -3.98 27.94 -15.18
CA ASP A 154 -2.57 28.00 -14.72
C ASP A 154 -1.84 26.69 -15.09
N ASP A 155 -0.62 26.44 -14.59
CA ASP A 155 0.19 25.27 -14.92
C ASP A 155 -0.58 23.95 -14.72
N CYS A 156 -0.99 23.37 -15.84
CA CYS A 156 -1.82 22.16 -15.95
C CYS A 156 -3.24 22.28 -15.37
N HIS A 157 -3.80 23.48 -15.26
CA HIS A 157 -5.16 23.73 -14.78
C HIS A 157 -6.07 24.29 -15.87
N GLY A 158 -7.06 23.51 -16.29
CA GLY A 158 -8.07 23.91 -17.29
C GLY A 158 -9.45 24.19 -16.70
N LYS A 159 -10.34 24.73 -17.53
CA LYS A 159 -11.75 24.95 -17.21
C LYS A 159 -12.66 24.08 -18.07
N ILE A 160 -13.80 23.69 -17.50
CA ILE A 160 -14.88 23.00 -18.21
C ILE A 160 -16.17 23.83 -18.15
N GLY A 161 -16.87 23.93 -19.28
CA GLY A 161 -18.15 24.61 -19.40
C GLY A 161 -19.28 23.85 -18.71
N HIS A 162 -20.30 24.59 -18.26
CA HIS A 162 -21.42 24.01 -17.50
C HIS A 162 -22.26 23.01 -18.31
N GLU A 163 -22.63 23.37 -19.54
CA GLU A 163 -23.43 22.51 -20.43
C GLU A 163 -22.68 21.21 -20.76
N PHE A 164 -21.39 21.33 -21.10
CA PHE A 164 -20.54 20.18 -21.40
C PHE A 164 -20.37 19.25 -20.20
N LEU A 165 -20.13 19.79 -19.00
CA LEU A 165 -20.05 18.97 -17.79
C LEU A 165 -21.37 18.24 -17.50
N ASN A 166 -22.52 18.90 -17.74
CA ASN A 166 -23.83 18.27 -17.57
C ASN A 166 -24.07 17.16 -18.60
N GLN A 167 -23.57 17.31 -19.83
CA GLN A 167 -23.59 16.23 -20.82
C GLN A 167 -22.80 15.01 -20.33
N LEU A 168 -21.61 15.20 -19.76
CA LEU A 168 -20.81 14.09 -19.20
C LEU A 168 -21.55 13.39 -18.05
N ARG A 169 -22.33 14.13 -17.26
CA ARG A 169 -23.12 13.58 -16.14
C ARG A 169 -24.31 12.73 -16.56
N GLN A 170 -24.71 12.72 -17.83
CA GLN A 170 -25.82 11.91 -18.31
C GLN A 170 -25.45 10.42 -18.46
N SER A 171 -24.19 10.03 -18.22
CA SER A 171 -23.77 8.63 -18.21
C SER A 171 -24.45 7.85 -17.08
N GLU A 172 -25.24 6.83 -17.41
CA GLU A 172 -25.98 6.02 -16.41
C GLU A 172 -25.05 5.17 -15.52
N ASP A 173 -23.87 4.82 -16.02
CA ASP A 173 -22.91 3.92 -15.37
C ASP A 173 -21.82 4.64 -14.57
N PHE A 174 -21.79 5.97 -14.59
CA PHE A 174 -20.74 6.75 -13.92
C PHE A 174 -21.22 8.12 -13.44
N VAL A 175 -21.10 8.37 -12.13
CA VAL A 175 -21.53 9.62 -11.51
C VAL A 175 -20.35 10.58 -11.35
N ILE A 176 -20.48 11.78 -11.92
CA ILE A 176 -19.54 12.89 -11.67
C ILE A 176 -20.12 13.78 -10.56
N PRO A 177 -19.45 13.89 -9.39
CA PRO A 177 -19.91 14.73 -8.30
C PRO A 177 -20.19 16.19 -8.71
N ALA A 178 -21.19 16.78 -8.06
CA ALA A 178 -21.48 18.19 -8.21
C ALA A 178 -20.39 19.03 -7.54
N ASN A 179 -19.99 20.14 -8.18
CA ASN A 179 -19.06 21.12 -7.61
C ASN A 179 -17.68 20.58 -7.17
N THR A 180 -17.16 19.60 -7.91
CA THR A 180 -15.87 18.96 -7.60
C THR A 180 -14.96 18.95 -8.82
N PRO A 181 -13.79 19.62 -8.78
CA PRO A 181 -12.77 19.46 -9.80
C PRO A 181 -12.26 18.04 -9.90
N PHE A 182 -11.69 17.69 -11.05
CA PHE A 182 -11.11 16.37 -11.25
C PHE A 182 -9.81 16.42 -12.05
N GLN A 183 -8.93 15.49 -11.75
CA GLN A 183 -7.75 15.22 -12.56
C GLN A 183 -8.17 14.49 -13.84
N PHE A 184 -7.63 14.93 -14.98
CA PHE A 184 -7.99 14.37 -16.28
C PHE A 184 -6.79 13.89 -17.09
N ARG A 185 -7.08 13.04 -18.06
CA ARG A 185 -6.24 12.73 -19.23
C ARG A 185 -7.08 12.97 -20.47
N ALA A 186 -6.53 13.58 -21.51
CA ALA A 186 -7.26 13.79 -22.74
C ALA A 186 -6.36 13.60 -23.97
N GLY A 187 -6.96 13.35 -25.12
CA GLY A 187 -6.21 13.30 -26.37
C GLY A 187 -7.06 13.12 -27.60
N ILE A 188 -6.42 13.34 -28.75
CA ILE A 188 -6.95 13.02 -30.07
C ILE A 188 -5.97 12.08 -30.76
N ALA A 189 -6.51 11.05 -31.44
CA ALA A 189 -5.71 10.03 -32.09
C ALA A 189 -4.68 10.66 -33.04
N ASN A 190 -3.41 10.28 -32.91
CA ASN A 190 -2.30 10.77 -33.73
C ASN A 190 -2.02 12.29 -33.73
N GLN A 191 -2.57 13.06 -32.79
CA GLN A 191 -2.35 14.51 -32.73
C GLN A 191 -1.65 14.95 -31.45
N TRP A 192 -2.36 14.92 -30.34
CA TRP A 192 -1.87 15.43 -29.06
C TRP A 192 -2.53 14.71 -27.89
N ILE A 193 -1.88 14.84 -26.74
CA ILE A 193 -2.41 14.38 -25.45
C ILE A 193 -2.20 15.47 -24.40
N ALA A 194 -3.08 15.48 -23.41
CA ALA A 194 -3.10 16.45 -22.34
C ALA A 194 -3.34 15.78 -20.99
N LYS A 195 -2.88 16.44 -19.93
CA LYS A 195 -3.18 16.10 -18.55
C LYS A 195 -3.30 17.36 -17.71
N GLY A 196 -4.03 17.26 -16.61
CA GLY A 196 -4.16 18.36 -15.67
C GLY A 196 -5.34 18.17 -14.72
N THR A 197 -5.82 19.28 -14.18
CA THR A 197 -7.12 19.36 -13.50
C THR A 197 -8.12 20.14 -14.35
N LEU A 198 -9.40 19.77 -14.26
CA LEU A 198 -10.52 20.52 -14.83
C LEU A 198 -11.42 21.01 -13.71
N GLN A 199 -11.73 22.31 -13.75
CA GLN A 199 -12.65 22.97 -12.84
C GLN A 199 -13.82 23.59 -13.61
N LEU A 200 -15.04 23.44 -13.09
CA LEU A 200 -16.21 24.10 -13.67
C LEU A 200 -16.02 25.62 -13.69
N SER A 201 -16.18 26.24 -14.85
CA SER A 201 -16.26 27.69 -15.00
C SER A 201 -17.67 28.09 -15.45
N LEU A 202 -18.35 28.87 -14.60
CA LEU A 202 -19.65 29.47 -14.96
C LEU A 202 -19.52 30.61 -15.97
N ASN A 203 -18.30 31.16 -16.12
CA ASN A 203 -17.98 32.23 -17.05
C ASN A 203 -17.23 31.71 -18.29
N CYS A 204 -17.40 30.44 -18.64
CA CYS A 204 -16.84 29.90 -19.88
C CYS A 204 -17.44 30.66 -21.08
N PRO A 205 -16.63 31.12 -22.07
CA PRO A 205 -17.17 31.81 -23.24
C PRO A 205 -18.23 30.97 -23.95
N LYS A 206 -19.29 31.63 -24.46
CA LYS A 206 -20.41 30.94 -25.11
C LYS A 206 -19.90 30.10 -26.29
N GLY A 207 -20.31 28.83 -26.34
CA GLY A 207 -19.91 27.88 -27.38
C GLY A 207 -18.53 27.24 -27.19
N ILE A 208 -17.88 27.46 -26.04
CA ILE A 208 -16.64 26.78 -25.65
C ILE A 208 -16.94 25.75 -24.55
N ASP A 209 -16.52 24.50 -24.79
CA ASP A 209 -16.73 23.37 -23.89
C ASP A 209 -15.58 23.23 -22.88
N LEU A 210 -14.35 23.46 -23.33
CA LEU A 210 -13.14 23.36 -22.51
C LEU A 210 -12.19 24.54 -22.77
N ILE A 211 -11.52 25.01 -21.73
CA ILE A 211 -10.39 25.94 -21.84
C ILE A 211 -9.15 25.22 -21.29
N LEU A 212 -8.15 24.99 -22.13
CA LEU A 212 -6.94 24.27 -21.75
C LEU A 212 -5.70 25.13 -22.00
N PRO A 213 -4.87 25.38 -20.96
CA PRO A 213 -3.61 26.08 -21.17
C PRO A 213 -2.56 25.18 -21.84
N LEU A 214 -1.58 25.78 -22.52
CA LEU A 214 -0.48 25.05 -23.21
C LEU A 214 0.33 24.15 -22.27
N SER A 215 0.35 24.43 -20.98
CA SER A 215 0.98 23.56 -19.97
C SER A 215 0.27 22.20 -19.84
N CYS A 216 -1.04 22.09 -20.12
CA CYS A 216 -1.75 20.80 -20.07
C CYS A 216 -1.23 19.80 -21.11
N PHE A 217 -0.82 20.27 -22.30
CA PHE A 217 -0.42 19.43 -23.43
C PHE A 217 1.02 18.92 -23.27
N LYS A 218 1.22 17.61 -23.44
CA LYS A 218 2.53 16.96 -23.27
C LYS A 218 2.96 16.30 -24.59
N GLY A 219 4.19 16.59 -25.02
CA GLY A 219 4.65 16.20 -26.35
C GLY A 219 4.22 17.21 -27.40
N HIS A 220 3.47 16.78 -28.41
CA HIS A 220 2.89 17.69 -29.40
C HIS A 220 1.91 18.67 -28.76
N LYS A 221 2.10 19.96 -29.04
CA LYS A 221 1.25 21.05 -28.54
C LYS A 221 0.46 21.64 -29.70
N PRO A 222 -0.87 21.77 -29.59
CA PRO A 222 -1.66 22.45 -30.60
C PRO A 222 -1.41 23.97 -30.58
N GLU A 223 -1.85 24.64 -31.63
CA GLU A 223 -1.81 26.10 -31.73
C GLU A 223 -2.81 26.75 -30.74
N LEU A 224 -2.53 27.99 -30.34
CA LEU A 224 -3.46 28.79 -29.53
C LEU A 224 -4.74 29.09 -30.32
N GLY A 225 -5.84 29.35 -29.61
CA GLY A 225 -7.12 29.73 -30.19
C GLY A 225 -8.19 28.66 -30.09
N ILE A 226 -9.27 28.84 -30.84
CA ILE A 226 -10.47 27.99 -30.80
C ILE A 226 -10.31 26.85 -31.80
N HIS A 227 -10.52 25.62 -31.33
CA HIS A 227 -10.45 24.40 -32.14
C HIS A 227 -11.73 23.60 -31.98
N LYS A 228 -12.31 23.16 -33.11
CA LYS A 228 -13.41 22.19 -33.12
C LYS A 228 -12.83 20.80 -33.29
N LEU A 229 -13.08 19.94 -32.31
CA LEU A 229 -12.54 18.59 -32.24
C LEU A 229 -13.60 17.59 -32.69
N ALA A 230 -13.25 16.73 -33.63
CA ALA A 230 -14.15 15.71 -34.14
C ALA A 230 -14.36 14.54 -33.15
N ASN A 231 -13.33 14.12 -32.41
CA ASN A 231 -13.40 12.96 -31.50
C ASN A 231 -12.38 13.10 -30.35
N LEU A 232 -12.78 13.77 -29.29
CA LEU A 232 -11.97 13.91 -28.08
C LEU A 232 -12.11 12.65 -27.22
N LYS A 233 -10.99 12.08 -26.79
CA LYS A 233 -10.98 11.12 -25.67
C LYS A 233 -10.70 11.88 -24.38
N LEU A 234 -11.57 11.75 -23.38
CA LEU A 234 -11.45 12.41 -22.09
C LEU A 234 -11.60 11.38 -20.97
N GLY A 235 -10.54 11.16 -20.22
CA GLY A 235 -10.51 10.29 -19.05
C GLY A 235 -10.51 11.06 -17.74
N ILE A 236 -11.33 10.62 -16.78
CA ILE A 236 -11.34 11.14 -15.41
C ILE A 236 -10.47 10.22 -14.55
N VAL A 237 -9.40 10.74 -13.97
CA VAL A 237 -8.44 9.96 -13.17
C VAL A 237 -8.87 9.90 -11.71
N ASN A 238 -9.21 11.04 -11.12
CA ASN A 238 -9.58 11.17 -9.72
C ASN A 238 -10.36 12.47 -9.49
N PHE A 239 -11.28 12.47 -8.53
CA PHE A 239 -11.94 13.69 -8.05
C PHE A 239 -11.11 14.36 -6.94
N ALA A 240 -11.27 15.69 -6.81
CA ALA A 240 -10.85 16.40 -5.62
C ALA A 240 -11.64 15.89 -4.41
N GLN A 241 -10.96 15.61 -3.30
CA GLN A 241 -11.60 15.15 -2.06
C GLN A 241 -10.74 15.52 -0.85
N LYS A 242 -11.38 15.73 0.31
CA LYS A 242 -10.66 15.81 1.60
C LYS A 242 -10.07 14.44 1.93
N ARG A 243 -8.74 14.34 1.95
CA ARG A 243 -8.04 13.08 2.26
C ARG A 243 -7.41 13.13 3.64
N ARG A 244 -7.44 12.00 4.35
CA ARG A 244 -6.68 11.82 5.59
C ARG A 244 -5.28 11.30 5.28
N VAL A 245 -4.27 12.14 5.47
CA VAL A 245 -2.87 11.79 5.23
C VAL A 245 -2.20 11.39 6.54
N LYS A 246 -1.69 10.16 6.59
CA LYS A 246 -0.81 9.68 7.66
C LYS A 246 0.52 10.39 7.53
N THR A 247 0.97 11.01 8.61
CA THR A 247 2.28 11.66 8.65
C THR A 247 3.40 10.63 8.60
N SER A 248 4.63 11.12 8.47
CA SER A 248 5.84 10.31 8.61
C SER A 248 6.89 11.06 9.42
N TYR A 249 7.95 10.37 9.81
CA TYR A 249 9.06 10.96 10.57
C TYR A 249 9.66 12.18 9.85
N THR A 250 9.55 12.29 8.52
CA THR A 250 10.07 13.42 7.76
C THR A 250 9.33 14.73 8.04
N VAL A 251 8.17 14.68 8.71
CA VAL A 251 7.45 15.86 9.21
C VAL A 251 8.02 16.28 10.57
N TRP A 252 8.20 15.31 11.48
CA TRP A 252 8.50 15.58 12.88
C TRP A 252 9.97 15.75 13.20
N GLN A 253 10.87 15.17 12.39
CA GLN A 253 12.30 15.18 12.66
C GLN A 253 12.87 16.59 12.90
N TRP A 254 12.26 17.61 12.28
CA TRP A 254 12.73 19.00 12.29
C TRP A 254 12.48 19.78 13.57
N PHE A 255 11.62 19.28 14.45
CA PHE A 255 11.17 20.03 15.62
C PHE A 255 11.95 19.63 16.87
N SER A 256 11.90 20.49 17.89
CA SER A 256 12.50 20.14 19.18
C SER A 256 11.73 19.00 19.86
N GLN A 257 12.40 18.31 20.76
CA GLN A 257 11.77 17.35 21.66
C GLN A 257 10.66 17.99 22.50
N GLN A 258 10.77 19.27 22.85
CA GLN A 258 9.72 19.98 23.59
C GLN A 258 8.44 20.11 22.78
N ALA A 259 8.53 20.53 21.51
CA ALA A 259 7.36 20.65 20.64
C ALA A 259 6.72 19.27 20.40
N ILE A 260 7.52 18.23 20.17
CA ILE A 260 6.99 16.85 20.05
C ILE A 260 6.33 16.38 21.35
N ALA A 261 6.93 16.68 22.51
CA ALA A 261 6.38 16.30 23.80
C ALA A 261 5.03 16.95 24.10
N GLN A 262 4.82 18.19 23.68
CA GLN A 262 3.57 18.91 23.93
C GLN A 262 2.50 18.61 22.88
N ASP A 263 2.85 18.58 21.61
CA ASP A 263 1.86 18.55 20.52
C ASP A 263 1.58 17.15 19.97
N VAL A 264 2.55 16.23 20.07
CA VAL A 264 2.50 14.92 19.41
C VAL A 264 2.38 13.77 20.41
N LEU A 265 3.17 13.78 21.50
CA LEU A 265 3.19 12.70 22.47
C LEU A 265 1.83 12.44 23.15
N PRO A 266 1.01 13.43 23.56
CA PRO A 266 -0.24 13.14 24.26
C PRO A 266 -1.19 12.29 23.42
N THR A 267 -1.32 12.61 22.12
CA THR A 267 -2.10 11.78 21.19
C THR A 267 -1.43 10.43 20.99
N THR A 268 -0.10 10.37 20.88
CA THR A 268 0.63 9.12 20.69
C THR A 268 0.42 8.16 21.85
N GLN A 269 0.53 8.65 23.09
CA GLN A 269 0.36 7.90 24.32
C GLN A 269 -1.08 7.39 24.43
N GLN A 270 -2.08 8.25 24.24
CA GLN A 270 -3.48 7.85 24.26
C GLN A 270 -3.76 6.71 23.27
N LYS A 271 -3.22 6.79 22.06
CA LYS A 271 -3.39 5.74 21.04
C LYS A 271 -2.64 4.45 21.38
N ALA A 272 -1.44 4.57 21.94
CA ALA A 272 -0.64 3.44 22.40
C ALA A 272 -1.34 2.69 23.54
N GLU A 273 -1.85 3.42 24.54
CA GLU A 273 -2.61 2.88 25.67
C GLU A 273 -3.91 2.24 25.21
N THR A 274 -4.64 2.88 24.28
CA THR A 274 -5.84 2.29 23.68
C THR A 274 -5.52 0.99 22.97
N LEU A 275 -4.39 0.94 22.25
CA LEU A 275 -3.92 -0.27 21.57
C LEU A 275 -3.57 -1.37 22.56
N VAL A 276 -2.93 -1.05 23.70
CA VAL A 276 -2.63 -2.00 24.79
C VAL A 276 -3.92 -2.51 25.44
N ALA A 277 -4.84 -1.61 25.80
CA ALA A 277 -6.11 -1.98 26.43
C ALA A 277 -6.92 -2.94 25.54
N ALA A 278 -6.95 -2.68 24.24
CA ALA A 278 -7.64 -3.53 23.28
C ALA A 278 -7.02 -4.93 23.13
N GLN A 279 -5.75 -5.16 23.51
CA GLN A 279 -5.13 -6.50 23.40
C GLN A 279 -5.79 -7.54 24.32
N SER A 280 -6.51 -7.11 25.36
CA SER A 280 -7.26 -8.00 26.25
C SER A 280 -8.43 -8.70 25.55
N ASP A 281 -8.91 -8.15 24.42
CA ASP A 281 -9.98 -8.71 23.61
C ASP A 281 -9.60 -8.61 22.13
N ILE A 282 -9.26 -9.75 21.54
CA ILE A 282 -8.83 -9.81 20.15
C ILE A 282 -9.85 -9.23 19.17
N LYS A 283 -11.16 -9.28 19.45
CA LYS A 283 -12.18 -8.65 18.59
C LYS A 283 -12.09 -7.14 18.66
N GLN A 284 -11.95 -6.58 19.87
CA GLN A 284 -11.72 -5.13 20.06
C GLN A 284 -10.39 -4.68 19.44
N LEU A 285 -9.32 -5.44 19.65
CA LEU A 285 -8.02 -5.19 19.02
C LEU A 285 -8.16 -5.09 17.51
N CYS A 286 -8.85 -6.06 16.91
CA CYS A 286 -9.03 -6.09 15.47
C CYS A 286 -9.88 -4.92 14.96
N GLN A 287 -11.01 -4.63 15.60
CA GLN A 287 -11.85 -3.49 15.25
C GLN A 287 -11.05 -2.18 15.30
N LEU A 288 -10.24 -2.00 16.35
CA LEU A 288 -9.37 -0.85 16.53
C LEU A 288 -8.32 -0.73 15.42
N VAL A 289 -7.58 -1.80 15.14
CA VAL A 289 -6.49 -1.76 14.14
C VAL A 289 -6.99 -1.71 12.70
N GLN A 290 -8.23 -2.13 12.43
CA GLN A 290 -8.87 -1.98 11.12
C GLN A 290 -9.34 -0.56 10.92
N THR A 291 -10.29 -0.12 11.74
CA THR A 291 -10.97 1.17 11.57
C THR A 291 -10.07 2.38 11.83
N GLU A 292 -8.93 2.20 12.51
CA GLU A 292 -8.12 3.31 13.03
C GLU A 292 -8.94 4.29 13.87
N GLN A 293 -10.02 3.83 14.50
CA GLN A 293 -10.80 4.60 15.46
C GLN A 293 -10.10 4.57 16.82
N TRP A 294 -8.91 5.17 16.86
CA TRP A 294 -8.07 5.17 18.06
C TRP A 294 -8.67 5.95 19.22
N VAL A 295 -9.49 6.94 18.90
CA VAL A 295 -10.13 7.90 19.81
C VAL A 295 -11.40 8.38 19.09
N LYS A 296 -12.48 8.68 19.82
CA LYS A 296 -13.59 9.48 19.28
C LYS A 296 -13.04 10.86 18.92
N THR A 297 -12.64 11.05 17.66
CA THR A 297 -12.18 12.35 17.14
C THR A 297 -13.37 13.12 16.58
N ASP A 298 -13.39 14.43 16.77
CA ASP A 298 -14.45 15.37 16.32
C ASP A 298 -14.63 15.49 14.80
N ASP A 299 -14.01 14.62 14.00
CA ASP A 299 -14.08 14.65 12.53
C ASP A 299 -14.57 13.28 12.01
N PRO A 300 -15.88 13.01 12.08
CA PRO A 300 -16.49 11.73 11.69
C PRO A 300 -16.60 11.52 10.17
N GLU A 301 -16.21 12.50 9.34
CA GLU A 301 -16.51 12.51 7.89
C GLU A 301 -15.31 12.21 6.97
N ALA A 302 -14.14 11.87 7.52
CA ALA A 302 -13.00 11.48 6.68
C ALA A 302 -13.14 10.02 6.21
N GLU A 303 -13.43 9.82 4.92
CA GLU A 303 -13.47 8.51 4.29
C GLU A 303 -12.20 7.68 4.56
N THR A 304 -12.41 6.37 4.71
CA THR A 304 -11.37 5.36 4.86
C THR A 304 -10.46 5.34 3.63
N ASN A 305 -9.16 5.60 3.83
CA ASN A 305 -8.13 5.36 2.82
C ASN A 305 -8.27 3.94 2.26
N GLU A 306 -7.95 3.73 0.98
CA GLU A 306 -7.88 2.41 0.36
C GLU A 306 -7.03 1.46 1.21
N GLU A 307 -7.68 0.63 2.04
CA GLU A 307 -7.02 -0.40 2.80
C GLU A 307 -6.39 -1.41 1.84
N GLU A 308 -5.16 -1.83 2.15
CA GLU A 308 -4.52 -2.93 1.44
C GLU A 308 -5.49 -4.13 1.38
N ALA A 309 -5.56 -4.82 0.23
CA ALA A 309 -6.51 -5.91 -0.01
C ALA A 309 -6.52 -6.99 1.09
N ASP A 310 -5.41 -7.19 1.79
CA ASP A 310 -5.28 -8.14 2.90
C ASP A 310 -5.98 -7.65 4.20
N GLY A 311 -6.04 -6.34 4.43
CA GLY A 311 -6.83 -5.73 5.51
C GLY A 311 -8.32 -5.97 5.31
N LYS A 312 -8.79 -5.88 4.06
CA LYS A 312 -10.18 -6.18 3.68
C LYS A 312 -10.57 -7.64 3.93
N ILE A 313 -9.70 -8.60 3.62
CA ILE A 313 -9.97 -10.03 3.89
C ILE A 313 -10.15 -10.26 5.40
N LEU A 314 -9.24 -9.72 6.22
CA LEU A 314 -9.34 -9.88 7.67
C LEU A 314 -10.57 -9.16 8.23
N ALA A 315 -10.92 -7.97 7.73
CA ALA A 315 -12.14 -7.26 8.12
C ALA A 315 -13.40 -8.09 7.83
N GLU A 316 -13.50 -8.67 6.64
CA GLU A 316 -14.62 -9.53 6.28
C GLU A 316 -14.69 -10.80 7.14
N ILE A 317 -13.55 -11.46 7.42
CA ILE A 317 -13.53 -12.63 8.32
C ILE A 317 -14.09 -12.25 9.68
N LEU A 318 -13.57 -11.19 10.30
CA LEU A 318 -13.93 -10.83 11.68
C LEU A 318 -15.35 -10.29 11.82
N LYS A 319 -15.87 -9.64 10.77
CA LYS A 319 -17.27 -9.23 10.70
C LYS A 319 -18.22 -10.42 10.77
N HIS A 320 -17.87 -11.53 10.12
CA HIS A 320 -18.72 -12.72 10.03
C HIS A 320 -18.40 -13.77 11.11
N ASP A 321 -17.21 -13.76 11.68
CA ASP A 321 -16.78 -14.68 12.74
C ASP A 321 -17.33 -14.29 14.13
N ILE A 322 -18.65 -14.25 14.25
CA ILE A 322 -19.36 -13.85 15.46
C ILE A 322 -18.99 -14.74 16.67
N TYR A 323 -18.61 -15.99 16.42
CA TYR A 323 -18.20 -16.96 17.45
C TYR A 323 -16.68 -16.99 17.70
N GLY A 324 -15.88 -16.32 16.89
CA GLY A 324 -14.42 -16.26 17.05
C GLY A 324 -13.69 -17.56 16.68
N GLN A 325 -14.26 -18.35 15.78
CA GLN A 325 -13.80 -19.67 15.35
C GLN A 325 -12.44 -19.64 14.65
N LEU A 326 -12.07 -18.52 14.02
CA LEU A 326 -10.80 -18.37 13.28
C LEU A 326 -9.79 -17.47 13.98
N LEU A 327 -10.06 -17.00 15.21
CA LEU A 327 -9.18 -16.07 15.93
C LEU A 327 -7.78 -16.63 16.21
N GLU A 328 -7.68 -17.96 16.35
CA GLU A 328 -6.42 -18.69 16.57
C GLU A 328 -5.86 -19.32 15.27
N HIS A 329 -6.50 -19.06 14.12
CA HIS A 329 -6.09 -19.61 12.83
C HIS A 329 -4.78 -18.96 12.35
N PRO A 330 -3.76 -19.72 11.91
CA PRO A 330 -2.46 -19.21 11.46
C PRO A 330 -2.49 -18.02 10.51
N TYR A 331 -3.40 -18.01 9.54
CA TYR A 331 -3.59 -16.89 8.64
C TYR A 331 -4.06 -15.62 9.37
N VAL A 332 -5.08 -15.78 10.22
CA VAL A 332 -5.77 -14.68 10.89
C VAL A 332 -4.82 -14.07 11.92
N VAL A 333 -4.20 -14.89 12.76
CA VAL A 333 -3.20 -14.46 13.76
C VAL A 333 -2.10 -13.62 13.09
N ARG A 334 -1.48 -14.11 12.02
CA ARG A 334 -0.40 -13.38 11.33
C ARG A 334 -0.87 -12.06 10.74
N LYS A 335 -2.09 -12.00 10.20
CA LYS A 335 -2.67 -10.75 9.67
C LYS A 335 -2.94 -9.74 10.78
N ILE A 336 -3.42 -10.20 11.94
CA ILE A 336 -3.61 -9.36 13.13
C ILE A 336 -2.25 -8.86 13.62
N GLU A 337 -1.25 -9.73 13.79
CA GLU A 337 0.11 -9.34 14.18
C GLU A 337 0.70 -8.28 13.23
N ASP A 338 0.54 -8.46 11.91
CA ASP A 338 1.02 -7.50 10.91
C ASP A 338 0.28 -6.15 10.97
N LEU A 339 -1.03 -6.13 11.26
CA LEU A 339 -1.79 -4.90 11.46
C LEU A 339 -1.34 -4.17 12.74
N VAL A 340 -1.27 -4.89 13.87
CA VAL A 340 -0.83 -4.33 15.15
C VAL A 340 0.61 -3.82 15.07
N ARG A 341 1.49 -4.56 14.41
CA ARG A 341 2.85 -4.11 14.16
C ARG A 341 2.90 -2.81 13.37
N ARG A 342 2.13 -2.70 12.28
CA ARG A 342 2.06 -1.47 11.47
C ARG A 342 1.55 -0.29 12.30
N ARG A 343 0.58 -0.56 13.18
CA ARG A 343 0.03 0.40 14.15
C ARG A 343 1.11 0.96 15.07
N TRP A 344 1.89 0.09 15.69
CA TRP A 344 3.03 0.49 16.52
C TRP A 344 4.11 1.24 15.74
N LEU A 345 4.43 0.80 14.51
CA LEU A 345 5.38 1.51 13.65
C LEU A 345 4.89 2.93 13.29
N THR A 346 3.60 3.11 13.02
CA THR A 346 3.01 4.43 12.77
C THR A 346 3.12 5.31 14.02
N LEU A 347 2.81 4.80 15.21
CA LEU A 347 2.96 5.57 16.45
C LEU A 347 4.44 5.98 16.66
N ALA A 348 5.37 5.04 16.52
CA ALA A 348 6.79 5.28 16.77
C ALA A 348 7.45 6.24 15.76
N THR A 349 6.96 6.29 14.52
CA THR A 349 7.59 7.11 13.46
C THR A 349 6.80 8.35 13.08
N SER A 350 5.52 8.44 13.44
CA SER A 350 4.64 9.53 13.02
C SER A 350 3.71 10.07 14.12
N GLY A 351 3.75 9.48 15.31
CA GLY A 351 2.92 9.87 16.45
C GLY A 351 1.43 9.61 16.25
N GLY A 352 1.06 8.88 15.18
CA GLY A 352 -0.34 8.65 14.83
C GLY A 352 -1.13 9.91 14.48
N ILE A 353 -0.47 11.05 14.28
CA ILE A 353 -1.10 12.31 13.87
C ILE A 353 -1.45 12.23 12.38
N ASN A 354 -2.58 12.81 12.01
CA ASN A 354 -3.03 12.88 10.61
C ASN A 354 -3.29 14.33 10.22
N PHE A 355 -2.95 14.63 8.97
CA PHE A 355 -3.24 15.89 8.30
C PHE A 355 -4.42 15.69 7.35
N SER A 356 -5.15 16.76 7.10
CA SER A 356 -6.12 16.79 6.00
C SER A 356 -5.37 17.23 4.75
N SER A 357 -5.70 16.65 3.60
CA SER A 357 -5.10 17.04 2.33
C SER A 357 -6.14 17.28 1.25
N PHE A 358 -5.87 18.29 0.43
CA PHE A 358 -6.79 18.84 -0.56
C PHE A 358 -6.06 19.05 -1.88
N MET A 359 -6.76 18.90 -3.00
CA MET A 359 -6.21 19.14 -4.34
C MET A 359 -5.99 20.65 -4.55
N ALA A 360 -4.79 21.02 -4.99
CA ALA A 360 -4.44 22.41 -5.24
C ALA A 360 -5.18 22.96 -6.47
N GLN A 361 -5.70 24.18 -6.35
CA GLN A 361 -6.34 24.94 -7.42
C GLN A 361 -5.79 26.39 -7.43
N PRO A 362 -5.62 27.03 -8.58
CA PRO A 362 -5.05 28.37 -8.65
C PRO A 362 -6.06 29.45 -8.24
N CYS A 363 -5.60 30.45 -7.48
CA CYS A 363 -6.32 31.69 -7.17
C CYS A 363 -5.30 32.82 -6.96
N PRO A 364 -4.99 33.61 -8.00
CA PRO A 364 -3.99 34.68 -7.96
C PRO A 364 -4.30 35.80 -6.94
N GLU A 365 -5.55 35.93 -6.52
CA GLU A 365 -6.02 36.97 -5.60
C GLU A 365 -5.59 36.72 -4.15
N LEU A 366 -5.19 35.50 -3.81
CA LEU A 366 -4.68 35.17 -2.48
C LEU A 366 -3.27 35.75 -2.29
N GLY A 367 -3.01 36.26 -1.08
CA GLY A 367 -1.71 36.79 -0.69
C GLY A 367 -0.66 35.72 -0.40
N GLU A 368 0.51 36.17 0.07
CA GLU A 368 1.58 35.29 0.52
C GLU A 368 1.12 34.45 1.73
N LEU A 369 1.32 33.13 1.64
CA LEU A 369 0.91 32.15 2.66
C LEU A 369 -0.59 32.23 3.03
N GLU A 370 -1.42 32.70 2.11
CA GLU A 370 -2.86 32.62 2.20
C GLU A 370 -3.37 31.47 1.34
N MET A 371 -4.43 30.82 1.82
CA MET A 371 -5.12 29.76 1.12
C MET A 371 -6.63 29.88 1.35
N ASN A 372 -7.42 29.23 0.50
CA ASN A 372 -8.83 29.00 0.76
C ASN A 372 -9.14 27.49 0.67
N ILE A 373 -9.53 26.91 1.79
CA ILE A 373 -10.04 25.55 1.91
C ILE A 373 -11.48 25.68 2.44
N PRO A 374 -12.49 25.55 1.58
CA PRO A 374 -13.88 25.82 1.95
C PRO A 374 -14.40 24.90 3.06
N GLU A 375 -13.91 23.66 3.08
CA GLU A 375 -14.30 22.62 4.05
C GLU A 375 -13.60 22.74 5.41
N MET A 376 -12.65 23.68 5.57
CA MET A 376 -11.92 23.90 6.81
C MET A 376 -12.29 25.28 7.38
N PRO A 377 -12.38 25.44 8.72
CA PRO A 377 -12.60 26.75 9.33
C PRO A 377 -11.54 27.77 8.93
N GLU A 378 -11.90 29.05 8.90
CA GLU A 378 -10.92 30.13 8.79
C GLU A 378 -9.93 30.12 9.96
N GLY A 379 -8.71 30.60 9.71
CA GLY A 379 -7.65 30.68 10.70
C GLY A 379 -6.35 30.05 10.22
N GLU A 380 -5.42 29.85 11.15
CA GLU A 380 -4.05 29.43 10.82
C GLU A 380 -3.86 27.90 10.87
N TYR A 381 -3.04 27.41 9.95
CA TYR A 381 -2.71 26.00 9.79
C TYR A 381 -1.21 25.81 9.55
N VAL A 382 -0.64 24.77 10.13
CA VAL A 382 0.63 24.20 9.67
C VAL A 382 0.36 23.52 8.34
N GLY A 383 1.04 23.95 7.28
CA GLY A 383 0.84 23.48 5.91
C GLY A 383 2.15 23.04 5.24
N PHE A 384 2.10 21.97 4.44
CA PHE A 384 3.24 21.46 3.67
C PHE A 384 2.82 20.58 2.49
N ARG A 385 3.77 20.25 1.61
CA ARG A 385 3.65 19.23 0.55
C ARG A 385 4.79 18.21 0.64
N TYR A 386 4.51 16.96 0.26
CA TYR A 386 5.55 15.93 0.12
C TYR A 386 6.23 15.98 -1.26
N PRO A 387 7.52 15.60 -1.36
CA PRO A 387 8.44 15.30 -0.25
C PRO A 387 8.86 16.56 0.52
N ILE A 388 9.08 16.43 1.83
CA ILE A 388 9.63 17.51 2.67
C ILE A 388 11.15 17.50 2.47
N ARG A 389 11.67 18.59 1.91
CA ARG A 389 13.09 18.79 1.56
C ARG A 389 13.86 19.45 2.69
N ASP A 390 13.20 20.28 3.48
CA ASP A 390 13.78 21.06 4.58
C ASP A 390 12.68 21.35 5.61
N ARG A 391 13.04 21.72 6.85
CA ARG A 391 12.10 22.25 7.84
C ARG A 391 11.30 23.44 7.30
N ASN A 392 11.89 24.23 6.40
CA ASN A 392 11.27 25.41 5.79
C ASN A 392 10.14 25.04 4.82
N ASP A 393 9.96 23.77 4.44
CA ASP A 393 8.78 23.36 3.67
C ASP A 393 7.51 23.29 4.54
N LEU A 394 7.64 23.36 5.87
CA LEU A 394 6.53 23.49 6.81
C LEU A 394 6.33 24.96 7.16
N GLN A 395 5.17 25.50 6.83
CA GLN A 395 4.86 26.92 7.01
C GLN A 395 3.53 27.12 7.71
N ILE A 396 3.30 28.32 8.24
CA ILE A 396 1.99 28.73 8.72
C ILE A 396 1.22 29.38 7.57
N TRP A 397 0.07 28.80 7.24
CA TRP A 397 -0.83 29.27 6.20
C TRP A 397 -2.11 29.80 6.84
N THR A 398 -2.60 30.92 6.34
CA THR A 398 -3.88 31.49 6.77
C THR A 398 -4.98 31.05 5.81
N ASN A 399 -5.93 30.27 6.31
CA ASN A 399 -7.14 29.93 5.58
C ASN A 399 -8.14 31.10 5.65
N LYS A 400 -8.50 31.63 4.49
CA LYS A 400 -9.51 32.68 4.30
C LYS A 400 -10.56 32.20 3.32
N HIS A 401 -11.84 32.36 3.65
CA HIS A 401 -12.92 31.98 2.77
C HIS A 401 -13.20 33.09 1.77
N ILE A 402 -12.93 32.81 0.50
CA ILE A 402 -13.25 33.71 -0.61
C ILE A 402 -14.63 33.32 -1.15
N LYS A 403 -15.52 34.32 -1.26
CA LYS A 403 -16.87 34.12 -1.81
C LYS A 403 -16.79 33.54 -3.22
N GLY A 404 -17.54 32.46 -3.46
CA GLY A 404 -17.61 31.78 -4.75
C GLY A 404 -16.60 30.64 -4.94
N LEU A 405 -15.59 30.54 -4.07
CA LEU A 405 -14.67 29.41 -4.03
C LEU A 405 -15.16 28.42 -2.97
N ASN A 406 -16.02 27.48 -3.36
CA ASN A 406 -16.72 26.56 -2.45
C ASN A 406 -16.65 25.09 -2.89
N GLN A 407 -15.71 24.75 -3.77
CA GLN A 407 -15.59 23.41 -4.35
C GLN A 407 -15.03 22.40 -3.35
N GLN A 408 -15.61 21.20 -3.37
CA GLN A 408 -15.24 20.13 -2.45
C GLN A 408 -13.86 19.58 -2.76
N GLY A 409 -13.11 19.24 -1.72
CA GLY A 409 -11.80 18.62 -1.79
C GLY A 409 -10.68 19.51 -2.30
N THR A 410 -10.89 20.83 -2.32
CA THR A 410 -9.96 21.79 -2.91
C THR A 410 -9.25 22.66 -1.88
N MET A 411 -8.03 23.05 -2.21
CA MET A 411 -7.33 24.18 -1.61
C MET A 411 -6.98 25.13 -2.75
N TYR A 412 -7.45 26.37 -2.66
CA TYR A 412 -7.04 27.45 -3.55
C TYR A 412 -5.83 28.16 -2.99
N VAL A 413 -4.90 28.52 -3.87
CA VAL A 413 -3.65 29.18 -3.49
C VAL A 413 -3.13 30.02 -4.65
N ASN A 414 -2.37 31.06 -4.33
CA ASN A 414 -1.66 31.83 -5.33
C ASN A 414 -0.63 30.93 -6.06
N PRO A 415 -0.68 30.84 -7.40
CA PRO A 415 0.21 29.99 -8.20
C PRO A 415 1.70 30.20 -7.97
N ASP A 416 2.12 31.46 -7.84
CA ASP A 416 3.54 31.78 -7.68
C ASP A 416 4.01 31.44 -6.26
N ILE A 417 3.17 31.65 -5.24
CA ILE A 417 3.44 31.21 -3.86
C ILE A 417 3.49 29.68 -3.75
N ALA A 418 2.55 28.97 -4.40
CA ALA A 418 2.51 27.51 -4.42
C ALA A 418 3.79 26.90 -5.04
N ARG A 419 4.28 27.50 -6.13
CA ARG A 419 5.55 27.11 -6.76
C ARG A 419 6.73 27.37 -5.82
N ASP A 420 6.80 28.58 -5.27
CA ASP A 420 7.96 29.06 -4.54
C ASP A 420 8.14 28.37 -3.18
N TYR A 421 7.05 28.19 -2.43
CA TYR A 421 7.10 27.57 -1.11
C TYR A 421 6.98 26.04 -1.16
N CYS A 422 6.28 25.48 -2.14
CA CYS A 422 5.90 24.06 -2.11
C CYS A 422 6.30 23.28 -3.36
N GLY A 423 6.95 23.93 -4.34
CA GLY A 423 7.29 23.32 -5.63
C GLY A 423 6.06 22.79 -6.39
N MET A 424 4.88 23.32 -6.09
CA MET A 424 3.57 22.78 -6.48
C MET A 424 3.12 23.29 -7.85
N ASP A 425 2.44 22.42 -8.60
CA ASP A 425 1.68 22.76 -9.80
C ASP A 425 0.22 22.31 -9.64
N PHE A 426 -0.59 22.43 -10.69
CA PHE A 426 -2.03 22.15 -10.61
C PHE A 426 -2.43 20.93 -11.46
N ASP A 427 -1.50 19.99 -11.67
CA ASP A 427 -1.77 18.77 -12.44
C ASP A 427 -2.46 17.64 -11.65
N GLY A 428 -2.77 17.90 -10.38
CA GLY A 428 -3.34 16.97 -9.41
C GLY A 428 -2.63 16.94 -8.06
N ASP A 429 -1.66 17.84 -7.84
CA ASP A 429 -0.96 17.99 -6.56
C ASP A 429 -1.93 18.24 -5.40
N THR A 430 -1.53 17.75 -4.23
CA THR A 430 -2.30 17.91 -2.99
C THR A 430 -1.46 18.57 -1.90
N PHE A 431 -2.10 19.40 -1.09
CA PHE A 431 -1.48 20.15 0.01
C PHE A 431 -1.99 19.62 1.35
N CYS A 432 -1.12 19.46 2.34
CA CYS A 432 -1.46 18.92 3.66
C CYS A 432 -1.58 20.05 4.70
N VAL A 433 -2.63 20.03 5.53
CA VAL A 433 -2.87 21.05 6.57
C VAL A 433 -3.28 20.45 7.91
N LYS A 434 -2.89 21.12 9.00
CA LYS A 434 -3.34 20.86 10.37
C LYS A 434 -3.46 22.17 11.15
N SER A 435 -4.57 22.38 11.87
CA SER A 435 -4.78 23.63 12.60
C SER A 435 -3.67 23.86 13.64
N VAL A 436 -3.17 25.09 13.73
CA VAL A 436 -2.16 25.48 14.75
C VAL A 436 -2.69 25.32 16.17
N LYS A 437 -4.01 25.36 16.38
CA LYS A 437 -4.64 25.09 17.69
C LYS A 437 -4.40 23.68 18.18
N LYS A 438 -4.14 22.73 17.26
CA LYS A 438 -3.81 21.34 17.58
C LYS A 438 -2.30 21.09 17.65
N LEU A 439 -1.48 22.05 17.19
CA LEU A 439 -0.02 21.96 17.15
C LEU A 439 0.62 23.32 17.59
N PRO A 440 0.30 23.84 18.79
CA PRO A 440 0.70 25.19 19.21
C PRO A 440 2.22 25.39 19.35
N GLU A 441 2.96 24.43 19.92
CA GLU A 441 4.41 24.57 20.10
C GLU A 441 5.17 24.38 18.78
N ILE A 442 4.70 23.46 17.92
CA ILE A 442 5.21 23.32 16.54
C ILE A 442 4.98 24.62 15.77
N ALA A 443 3.78 25.21 15.85
CA ALA A 443 3.49 26.46 15.17
C ALA A 443 4.36 27.61 15.67
N LYS A 444 4.66 27.65 16.97
CA LYS A 444 5.59 28.61 17.58
C LYS A 444 7.02 28.42 17.05
N GLU A 445 7.52 27.20 16.93
CA GLU A 445 8.85 26.94 16.35
C GLU A 445 8.94 27.33 14.87
N ILE A 446 7.88 27.06 14.09
CA ILE A 446 7.80 27.51 12.69
C ILE A 446 7.88 29.03 12.62
N ARG A 447 7.14 29.75 13.47
CA ARG A 447 7.18 31.23 13.53
C ARG A 447 8.55 31.77 13.91
N GLN A 448 9.26 31.11 14.82
CA GLN A 448 10.61 31.49 15.23
C GLN A 448 11.63 31.34 14.10
N HIS A 449 11.39 30.41 13.17
CA HIS A 449 12.29 30.09 12.06
C HIS A 449 11.63 30.31 10.70
N HIS A 450 10.75 31.30 10.61
CA HIS A 450 9.95 31.55 9.41
C HIS A 450 10.83 32.06 8.26
N ILE A 451 11.31 31.12 7.46
CA ILE A 451 12.21 31.35 6.35
C ILE A 451 11.62 30.68 5.11
N LYS A 452 11.58 31.42 4.00
CA LYS A 452 11.21 30.87 2.69
C LYS A 452 12.19 29.76 2.30
N PRO A 453 11.72 28.59 1.80
CA PRO A 453 12.60 27.55 1.27
C PRO A 453 13.63 28.10 0.29
N THR A 454 14.89 27.74 0.48
CA THR A 454 16.01 28.17 -0.36
C THR A 454 16.27 27.22 -1.54
N THR A 455 15.62 26.04 -1.54
CA THR A 455 15.69 25.10 -2.65
C THR A 455 15.07 25.74 -3.90
N TYR A 456 15.82 25.74 -4.99
CA TYR A 456 15.32 26.26 -6.26
C TYR A 456 15.00 25.12 -7.22
N LYS A 457 13.98 25.33 -8.04
CA LYS A 457 13.61 24.42 -9.13
C LYS A 457 14.43 24.79 -10.37
N PRO A 458 15.40 23.96 -10.80
CA PRO A 458 16.21 24.27 -11.98
C PRO A 458 15.37 24.24 -13.26
N ASP A 459 15.84 24.97 -14.27
CA ASP A 459 15.23 24.95 -15.60
C ASP A 459 15.26 23.55 -16.23
N LYS A 460 14.25 23.27 -17.06
CA LYS A 460 14.12 21.97 -17.73
C LYS A 460 15.09 21.90 -18.92
N VAL A 461 16.08 21.02 -18.81
CA VAL A 461 17.02 20.72 -19.90
C VAL A 461 16.61 19.41 -20.58
N PRO A 462 16.51 19.35 -21.92
CA PRO A 462 16.19 18.11 -22.62
C PRO A 462 17.25 17.02 -22.38
N VAL A 463 16.82 15.88 -21.82
CA VAL A 463 17.64 14.67 -21.69
C VAL A 463 18.06 14.18 -23.07
N GLN A 464 19.37 14.10 -23.29
CA GLN A 464 19.96 13.55 -24.50
C GLN A 464 20.14 12.03 -24.42
N GLY A 465 20.23 11.37 -25.59
CA GLY A 465 20.50 9.94 -25.72
C GLY A 465 19.43 9.17 -26.49
N THR A 466 19.75 7.92 -26.78
CA THR A 466 18.83 6.95 -27.40
C THR A 466 17.69 6.59 -26.44
N LEU A 467 16.58 6.07 -26.97
CA LEU A 467 15.43 5.65 -26.15
C LEU A 467 15.83 4.65 -25.05
N ALA A 468 16.74 3.72 -25.35
CA ALA A 468 17.24 2.74 -24.40
C ALA A 468 18.12 3.35 -23.28
N GLU A 469 18.94 4.36 -23.60
CA GLU A 469 19.75 5.10 -22.62
C GLU A 469 18.86 5.91 -21.67
N VAL A 470 17.87 6.62 -22.23
CA VAL A 470 16.89 7.36 -21.44
C VAL A 470 16.05 6.42 -20.57
N ALA A 471 15.65 5.27 -21.10
CA ALA A 471 14.96 4.23 -20.36
C ALA A 471 15.78 3.76 -19.15
N LEU A 472 17.04 3.36 -19.35
CA LEU A 472 17.90 2.92 -18.25
C LEU A 472 18.11 4.04 -17.22
N ARG A 473 18.38 5.28 -17.66
CA ARG A 473 18.55 6.44 -16.76
C ARG A 473 17.32 6.68 -15.91
N SER A 474 16.12 6.53 -16.48
CA SER A 474 14.85 6.74 -15.77
C SER A 474 14.58 5.75 -14.63
N THR A 475 15.38 4.69 -14.51
CA THR A 475 15.32 3.72 -13.42
C THR A 475 16.12 4.16 -12.18
N GLU A 476 17.05 5.09 -12.34
CA GLU A 476 17.90 5.59 -11.25
C GLU A 476 17.05 6.44 -10.29
N ASN A 477 17.08 6.08 -8.99
CA ASN A 477 16.34 6.80 -7.95
C ASN A 477 17.16 6.85 -6.66
N GLN A 478 17.54 8.06 -6.24
CA GLN A 478 18.27 8.29 -5.01
C GLN A 478 17.44 8.99 -3.91
N ILE A 479 16.15 9.27 -4.13
CA ILE A 479 15.27 9.94 -3.14
C ILE A 479 15.35 9.22 -1.78
N GLY A 480 15.27 7.90 -1.78
CA GLY A 480 15.31 7.12 -0.54
C GLY A 480 16.66 7.17 0.20
N LEU A 481 17.76 7.38 -0.52
CA LEU A 481 19.10 7.55 0.07
C LEU A 481 19.27 8.98 0.59
N ILE A 482 18.90 9.97 -0.21
CA ILE A 482 19.02 11.40 0.15
C ILE A 482 18.14 11.70 1.37
N THR A 483 16.90 11.20 1.39
CA THR A 483 16.01 11.34 2.58
C THR A 483 16.53 10.60 3.81
N TYR A 484 17.27 9.49 3.63
CA TYR A 484 17.96 8.82 4.74
C TYR A 484 19.11 9.68 5.27
N TYR A 485 19.95 10.24 4.39
CA TYR A 485 21.04 11.14 4.78
C TYR A 485 20.51 12.40 5.45
N LEU A 486 19.41 12.95 4.95
CA LEU A 486 18.82 14.15 5.50
C LEU A 486 18.28 13.94 6.91
N ALA A 487 17.55 12.84 7.15
CA ALA A 487 17.11 12.47 8.48
C ALA A 487 18.29 12.18 9.43
N THR A 488 19.34 11.52 8.92
CA THR A 488 20.55 11.21 9.71
C THR A 488 21.34 12.49 10.05
N ALA A 489 21.56 13.36 9.07
CA ALA A 489 22.29 14.62 9.25
C ALA A 489 21.58 15.52 10.25
N TRP A 490 20.25 15.59 10.19
CA TRP A 490 19.47 16.36 11.15
C TRP A 490 19.57 15.77 12.56
N ALA A 491 19.27 14.47 12.72
CA ALA A 491 19.31 13.82 14.03
C ALA A 491 20.69 13.94 14.70
N THR A 492 21.76 13.84 13.92
CA THR A 492 23.14 13.79 14.41
C THR A 492 23.82 15.16 14.48
N GLY A 493 23.10 16.26 14.23
CA GLY A 493 23.63 17.63 14.32
C GLY A 493 24.53 18.07 13.15
N HIS A 494 24.61 17.31 12.06
CA HIS A 494 25.38 17.65 10.86
C HIS A 494 24.60 18.61 9.94
N HIS A 495 24.14 19.73 10.50
CA HIS A 495 23.25 20.67 9.82
C HIS A 495 23.87 21.33 8.59
N GLN A 496 25.20 21.36 8.48
CA GLN A 496 25.92 21.88 7.30
C GLN A 496 25.54 21.16 6.00
N TYR A 497 25.07 19.91 6.07
CA TYR A 497 24.69 19.14 4.88
C TYR A 497 23.24 19.34 4.45
N ILE A 498 22.39 19.96 5.28
CA ILE A 498 20.93 20.00 5.06
C ILE A 498 20.59 20.76 3.78
N ALA A 499 21.16 21.95 3.56
CA ALA A 499 20.87 22.74 2.35
C ALA A 499 21.24 22.00 1.06
N GLY A 500 22.42 21.37 1.03
CA GLY A 500 22.84 20.56 -0.12
C GLY A 500 21.95 19.35 -0.34
N LEU A 501 21.59 18.62 0.73
CA LEU A 501 20.70 17.47 0.65
C LEU A 501 19.28 17.86 0.22
N ALA A 502 18.75 18.99 0.71
CA ALA A 502 17.45 19.52 0.31
C ALA A 502 17.42 19.82 -1.20
N GLN A 503 18.47 20.44 -1.73
CA GLN A 503 18.62 20.68 -3.17
C GLN A 503 18.73 19.35 -3.94
N GLU A 504 19.43 18.35 -3.42
CA GLU A 504 19.50 17.03 -4.04
C GLU A 504 18.16 16.29 -4.07
N VAL A 505 17.27 16.50 -3.09
CA VAL A 505 15.88 16.02 -3.16
C VAL A 505 15.13 16.69 -4.31
N GLN A 506 15.27 18.02 -4.47
CA GLN A 506 14.65 18.74 -5.59
C GLN A 506 15.16 18.22 -6.95
N VAL A 507 16.47 18.04 -7.09
CA VAL A 507 17.11 17.44 -8.27
C VAL A 507 16.56 16.03 -8.52
N ALA A 508 16.38 15.21 -7.49
CA ALA A 508 15.86 13.85 -7.63
C ALA A 508 14.42 13.82 -8.20
N VAL A 509 13.58 14.78 -7.81
CA VAL A 509 12.20 14.90 -8.30
C VAL A 509 12.17 15.39 -9.75
N ASP A 510 13.03 16.34 -10.11
CA ASP A 510 13.04 16.96 -11.43
C ASP A 510 13.90 16.24 -12.49
N ARG A 511 14.86 15.40 -12.09
CA ARG A 511 15.75 14.64 -13.01
C ARG A 511 14.98 13.71 -13.96
N LEU A 512 13.75 13.34 -13.61
CA LEU A 512 12.87 12.60 -14.51
C LEU A 512 12.35 13.46 -15.68
N LYS A 513 12.40 14.78 -15.58
CA LYS A 513 11.86 15.71 -16.59
C LYS A 513 12.94 16.67 -17.12
N SER A 514 14.18 16.52 -16.67
CA SER A 514 15.30 17.40 -16.96
C SER A 514 16.62 16.63 -16.95
N ASP A 515 17.59 17.04 -17.76
CA ASP A 515 18.93 16.47 -17.83
C ASP A 515 19.80 16.84 -16.60
N LEU A 516 19.27 16.59 -15.42
CA LEU A 516 19.96 16.86 -14.16
C LEU A 516 20.75 15.64 -13.72
N SER A 517 21.89 15.90 -13.10
CA SER A 517 22.68 14.89 -12.41
C SER A 517 22.78 15.23 -10.94
N HIS A 518 22.81 14.20 -10.09
CA HIS A 518 23.13 14.35 -8.68
C HIS A 518 24.58 14.76 -8.54
N ASP A 519 24.89 15.61 -7.55
CA ASP A 519 26.27 15.79 -7.12
C ASP A 519 26.73 14.53 -6.36
N GLN A 520 27.25 13.56 -7.12
CA GLN A 520 27.68 12.28 -6.56
C GLN A 520 28.90 12.44 -5.64
N THR A 521 29.73 13.47 -5.87
CA THR A 521 30.89 13.77 -5.01
C THR A 521 30.40 14.22 -3.64
N PHE A 522 29.45 15.16 -3.60
CA PHE A 522 28.80 15.60 -2.37
C PHE A 522 28.09 14.44 -1.65
N LEU A 523 27.29 13.65 -2.35
CA LEU A 523 26.56 12.52 -1.73
C LEU A 523 27.49 11.42 -1.20
N ASP A 524 28.63 11.20 -1.84
CA ASP A 524 29.64 10.25 -1.36
C ASP A 524 30.45 10.81 -0.19
N GLU A 525 30.67 12.13 -0.12
CA GLU A 525 31.23 12.79 1.07
C GLU A 525 30.27 12.66 2.26
N VAL A 526 29.02 13.07 2.10
CA VAL A 526 27.98 12.98 3.13
C VAL A 526 27.86 11.54 3.63
N GLY A 527 27.82 10.56 2.73
CA GLY A 527 27.72 9.15 3.10
C GLY A 527 28.92 8.60 3.89
N LYS A 528 30.10 9.21 3.78
CA LYS A 528 31.27 8.85 4.59
C LYS A 528 31.28 9.56 5.94
N SER A 529 30.75 10.78 5.98
CA SER A 529 30.74 11.62 7.18
C SER A 529 29.63 11.25 8.16
N LEU A 530 28.46 10.83 7.67
CA LEU A 530 27.32 10.53 8.52
C LEU A 530 27.41 9.15 9.20
N PRO A 531 27.05 9.04 10.49
CA PRO A 531 26.95 7.75 11.16
C PRO A 531 25.73 6.96 10.65
N LYS A 532 25.56 5.74 11.17
CA LYS A 532 24.34 4.97 10.97
C LYS A 532 23.34 5.32 12.06
N LEU A 533 22.08 5.48 11.67
CA LEU A 533 21.00 5.76 12.62
C LEU A 533 20.17 4.50 12.82
N ASP A 534 20.19 3.96 14.05
CA ASP A 534 19.64 2.64 14.37
C ASP A 534 18.15 2.54 14.01
N TRP A 535 17.33 3.50 14.44
CA TRP A 535 15.89 3.45 14.18
C TRP A 535 15.52 3.51 12.69
N LEU A 536 16.32 4.20 11.85
CA LEU A 536 16.10 4.24 10.41
C LEU A 536 16.37 2.90 9.73
N ILE A 537 17.33 2.15 10.25
CA ILE A 537 17.64 0.78 9.82
C ILE A 537 16.56 -0.16 10.35
N ASP A 538 16.21 0.02 11.63
CA ASP A 538 15.42 -0.93 12.39
C ASP A 538 13.94 -0.91 12.00
N ARG A 539 13.37 0.25 11.68
CA ARG A 539 11.98 0.39 11.18
C ARG A 539 11.66 -0.46 9.95
N LYS A 540 12.69 -0.94 9.22
CA LYS A 540 12.53 -1.81 8.05
C LYS A 540 12.57 -3.31 8.40
N GLN A 541 12.92 -3.67 9.63
CA GLN A 541 13.13 -5.06 10.07
C GLN A 541 11.83 -5.72 10.52
N GLN A 542 11.68 -7.01 10.20
CA GLN A 542 10.43 -7.74 10.44
C GLN A 542 10.08 -7.95 11.92
N GLY A 543 11.08 -8.04 12.79
CA GLY A 543 10.90 -8.31 14.23
C GLY A 543 10.56 -7.10 15.09
N VAL A 544 10.50 -5.90 14.51
CA VAL A 544 10.18 -4.68 15.26
C VAL A 544 8.67 -4.58 15.44
N TYR A 545 8.24 -4.55 16.70
CA TYR A 545 6.85 -4.50 17.20
C TYR A 545 5.92 -5.63 16.73
N GLY A 546 6.45 -6.66 16.07
CA GLY A 546 5.70 -7.86 15.71
C GLY A 546 6.62 -9.05 15.58
N SER A 547 6.08 -10.23 15.87
CA SER A 547 6.80 -11.49 15.72
C SER A 547 7.01 -11.79 14.22
N TYR A 548 7.91 -12.72 13.92
CA TYR A 548 8.07 -13.20 12.55
C TYR A 548 8.59 -14.62 12.52
N TYR A 549 8.32 -15.35 11.44
CA TYR A 549 8.88 -16.68 11.23
C TYR A 549 10.24 -16.58 10.55
N ASP A 550 11.29 -17.04 11.23
CA ASP A 550 12.63 -17.17 10.65
C ASP A 550 12.72 -18.48 9.88
N ALA A 551 12.75 -18.39 8.55
CA ALA A 551 12.83 -19.56 7.68
C ALA A 551 14.15 -20.34 7.81
N LYS A 552 15.25 -19.68 8.20
CA LYS A 552 16.56 -20.33 8.39
C LYS A 552 16.59 -21.11 9.69
N GLN A 553 16.05 -20.53 10.76
CA GLN A 553 15.98 -21.16 12.08
C GLN A 553 14.75 -22.07 12.24
N LYS A 554 13.81 -22.01 11.28
CA LYS A 554 12.53 -22.73 11.28
C LYS A 554 11.74 -22.53 12.58
N CYS A 555 11.74 -21.30 13.10
CA CYS A 555 11.05 -20.97 14.34
C CYS A 555 10.44 -19.56 14.29
N LYS A 556 9.41 -19.33 15.11
CA LYS A 556 8.85 -18.01 15.35
C LYS A 556 9.79 -17.24 16.28
N ARG A 557 10.25 -16.08 15.84
CA ARG A 557 11.07 -15.16 16.62
C ARG A 557 10.16 -14.17 17.34
N PRO A 558 10.41 -13.88 18.63
CA PRO A 558 9.59 -12.94 19.38
C PRO A 558 9.73 -11.52 18.81
N ALA A 559 8.67 -10.73 18.99
CA ALA A 559 8.71 -9.30 18.71
C ALA A 559 9.73 -8.61 19.64
N ARG A 560 10.31 -7.52 19.16
CA ARG A 560 11.11 -6.62 19.99
C ARG A 560 10.78 -5.16 19.74
N ARG A 561 11.21 -4.31 20.66
CA ARG A 561 11.16 -2.85 20.55
C ARG A 561 12.01 -2.35 19.39
N MET A 562 11.69 -1.15 18.91
CA MET A 562 12.53 -0.45 17.96
C MET A 562 13.75 0.12 18.67
N GLU A 563 14.94 -0.07 18.09
CA GLU A 563 16.18 0.49 18.63
C GLU A 563 16.24 2.00 18.38
N ALA A 564 16.30 2.76 19.46
CA ALA A 564 16.58 4.19 19.48
C ALA A 564 17.51 4.46 20.67
N SER A 565 18.82 4.44 20.42
CA SER A 565 19.87 4.51 21.44
C SER A 565 19.76 5.73 22.35
N GLY A 566 19.09 6.79 21.89
CA GLY A 566 19.05 8.08 22.59
C GLY A 566 20.39 8.79 22.59
N GLU A 567 21.38 8.31 21.83
CA GLU A 567 22.68 8.97 21.65
C GLU A 567 22.50 10.39 21.10
N TYR A 568 21.49 10.56 20.24
CA TYR A 568 21.16 11.82 19.61
C TYR A 568 19.88 12.40 20.22
N ASN A 569 19.92 13.69 20.57
CA ASN A 569 18.81 14.43 21.17
C ASN A 569 17.78 14.87 20.09
N ASP A 570 17.29 13.90 19.30
CA ASP A 570 16.38 14.16 18.17
C ASP A 570 14.91 13.85 18.53
N ALA A 571 14.00 14.50 17.80
CA ALA A 571 12.54 14.39 17.97
C ALA A 571 12.00 12.96 17.77
N ILE A 572 12.56 12.21 16.82
CA ILE A 572 12.05 10.87 16.47
C ILE A 572 12.51 9.85 17.51
N SER A 573 13.74 9.95 18.01
CA SER A 573 14.21 9.11 19.10
C SER A 573 13.34 9.25 20.36
N LEU A 574 12.97 10.47 20.76
CA LEU A 574 12.03 10.70 21.88
C LEU A 574 10.69 10.00 21.63
N LEU A 575 10.13 10.16 20.43
CA LEU A 575 8.85 9.54 20.06
C LEU A 575 8.92 8.01 20.13
N ILE A 576 9.99 7.42 19.61
CA ILE A 576 10.21 5.97 19.67
C ILE A 576 10.36 5.49 21.11
N GLN A 577 11.13 6.18 21.94
CA GLN A 577 11.33 5.84 23.35
C GLN A 577 10.01 5.88 24.12
N SER A 578 9.21 6.92 23.91
CA SER A 578 7.88 7.05 24.52
C SER A 578 6.93 5.92 24.11
N VAL A 579 6.96 5.50 22.84
CA VAL A 579 6.17 4.36 22.37
C VAL A 579 6.70 3.04 22.94
N ASN A 580 8.01 2.88 23.01
CA ASN A 580 8.66 1.69 23.57
C ASN A 580 8.32 1.47 25.04
N GLU A 581 8.13 2.54 25.82
CA GLU A 581 7.73 2.47 27.23
C GLU A 581 6.34 1.84 27.42
N ILE A 582 5.40 2.16 26.53
CA ILE A 582 4.01 1.65 26.58
C ILE A 582 3.88 0.31 25.84
N TRP A 583 4.71 0.07 24.82
CA TRP A 583 4.59 -1.10 23.96
C TRP A 583 4.60 -2.42 24.74
N GLN A 584 3.61 -3.26 24.43
CA GLN A 584 3.50 -4.64 24.89
C GLN A 584 3.34 -5.58 23.68
N PRO A 585 4.02 -6.74 23.69
CA PRO A 585 3.82 -7.75 22.67
C PRO A 585 2.40 -8.31 22.75
N VAL A 586 1.75 -8.47 21.60
CA VAL A 586 0.44 -9.13 21.54
C VAL A 586 0.62 -10.62 21.79
N ASP A 587 -0.11 -11.15 22.77
CA ASP A 587 -0.15 -12.58 23.06
C ASP A 587 -1.25 -13.25 22.23
N LEU A 588 -0.93 -13.61 20.99
CA LEU A 588 -1.83 -14.38 20.12
C LEU A 588 -1.36 -15.82 20.01
N HIS A 589 -2.25 -16.74 20.35
CA HIS A 589 -2.02 -18.16 20.21
C HIS A 589 -2.36 -18.62 18.77
N GLU A 590 -1.44 -19.37 18.15
CA GLU A 590 -1.61 -19.98 16.82
C GLU A 590 -1.81 -21.50 16.99
N ARG A 591 -2.93 -22.03 16.51
CA ARG A 591 -3.24 -23.47 16.50
C ARG A 591 -2.81 -24.13 15.18
N THR A 592 -2.78 -25.46 15.15
CA THR A 592 -2.43 -26.18 13.92
C THR A 592 -3.54 -26.06 12.88
N LEU A 593 -3.20 -26.09 11.58
CA LEU A 593 -4.22 -26.00 10.53
C LEU A 593 -5.20 -27.18 10.58
N LEU A 594 -4.76 -28.36 11.02
CA LEU A 594 -5.60 -29.56 11.17
C LEU A 594 -6.82 -29.32 12.07
N GLU A 595 -6.67 -28.47 13.08
CA GLU A 595 -7.75 -28.19 14.04
C GLU A 595 -8.87 -27.34 13.46
N PHE A 596 -8.65 -26.71 12.30
CA PHE A 596 -9.68 -25.94 11.59
C PHE A 596 -10.31 -26.72 10.44
N ARG A 597 -9.83 -27.94 10.17
CA ARG A 597 -10.23 -28.77 9.03
C ARG A 597 -11.75 -28.98 8.95
N GLU A 598 -12.41 -29.11 10.10
CA GLU A 598 -13.83 -29.43 10.21
C GLU A 598 -14.78 -28.22 10.06
N LEU A 599 -14.27 -27.01 9.80
CA LEU A 599 -15.12 -25.87 9.45
C LEU A 599 -16.05 -26.18 8.25
N PHE A 600 -15.58 -27.08 7.37
CA PHE A 600 -16.33 -27.60 6.24
C PHE A 600 -16.43 -29.13 6.27
N VAL A 601 -17.62 -29.62 5.91
CA VAL A 601 -17.90 -31.04 5.71
C VAL A 601 -16.93 -31.63 4.68
N LYS A 602 -16.51 -32.88 4.93
CA LYS A 602 -15.57 -33.60 4.07
C LYS A 602 -16.11 -33.70 2.62
N PRO A 603 -15.33 -33.25 1.61
CA PRO A 603 -15.72 -33.31 0.21
C PRO A 603 -15.64 -34.74 -0.35
N SER A 604 -16.14 -34.93 -1.57
CA SER A 604 -15.86 -36.14 -2.34
C SER A 604 -14.37 -36.25 -2.69
N GLU A 605 -13.86 -37.48 -2.76
CA GLU A 605 -12.45 -37.77 -3.04
C GLU A 605 -11.97 -37.13 -4.36
N THR A 606 -12.83 -37.09 -5.37
CA THR A 606 -12.54 -36.48 -6.68
C THR A 606 -12.32 -34.96 -6.56
N LEU A 607 -13.17 -34.27 -5.81
CA LEU A 607 -13.04 -32.82 -5.58
C LEU A 607 -11.83 -32.52 -4.70
N TYR A 608 -11.58 -33.35 -3.69
CA TYR A 608 -10.42 -33.22 -2.81
C TYR A 608 -9.10 -33.29 -3.57
N LYS A 609 -8.92 -34.28 -4.45
CA LYS A 609 -7.72 -34.41 -5.31
C LYS A 609 -7.53 -33.20 -6.23
N ARG A 610 -8.63 -32.69 -6.82
CA ARG A 610 -8.59 -31.46 -7.63
C ARG A 610 -8.16 -30.25 -6.82
N ALA A 611 -8.67 -30.13 -5.59
CA ALA A 611 -8.31 -29.04 -4.68
C ALA A 611 -6.83 -29.08 -4.27
N ILE A 612 -6.28 -30.28 -3.99
CA ILE A 612 -4.84 -30.46 -3.74
C ILE A 612 -4.01 -29.94 -4.90
N ALA A 613 -4.34 -30.33 -6.14
CA ALA A 613 -3.62 -29.88 -7.32
C ALA A 613 -3.63 -28.35 -7.46
N ARG A 614 -4.77 -27.69 -7.17
CA ARG A 614 -4.89 -26.23 -7.22
C ARG A 614 -4.14 -25.52 -6.09
N ARG A 615 -4.17 -26.07 -4.88
CA ARG A 615 -3.36 -25.58 -3.75
C ARG A 615 -1.88 -25.65 -4.07
N ASP A 616 -1.44 -26.75 -4.67
CA ASP A 616 -0.03 -26.96 -5.03
C ASP A 616 0.41 -26.03 -6.17
N GLU A 617 -0.47 -25.78 -7.14
CA GLU A 617 -0.29 -24.75 -8.18
C GLU A 617 -0.08 -23.36 -7.56
N TYR A 618 -0.95 -22.94 -6.65
CA TYR A 618 -0.80 -21.69 -5.90
C TYR A 618 0.50 -21.65 -5.10
N THR A 619 0.79 -22.71 -4.36
CA THR A 619 1.99 -22.81 -3.52
C THR A 619 3.26 -22.73 -4.37
N SER A 620 3.25 -23.32 -5.57
CA SER A 620 4.35 -23.20 -6.53
C SER A 620 4.57 -21.75 -6.94
N LYS A 621 3.51 -21.02 -7.30
CA LYS A 621 3.57 -19.58 -7.65
C LYS A 621 4.11 -18.74 -6.49
N ILE A 622 3.70 -19.02 -5.25
CA ILE A 622 4.23 -18.34 -4.06
C ILE A 622 5.71 -18.68 -3.83
N ARG A 623 6.11 -19.94 -3.96
CA ARG A 623 7.52 -20.35 -3.81
C ARG A 623 8.42 -19.71 -4.86
N GLU A 624 7.93 -19.59 -6.08
CA GLU A 624 8.60 -18.87 -7.16
C GLU A 624 8.82 -17.40 -6.80
N ALA A 625 7.79 -16.72 -6.29
CA ALA A 625 7.90 -15.35 -5.77
C ALA A 625 8.96 -15.24 -4.65
N MET A 626 9.04 -16.23 -3.77
CA MET A 626 9.98 -16.25 -2.65
C MET A 626 11.43 -16.49 -3.09
N LYS A 627 11.66 -17.23 -4.19
CA LYS A 627 13.01 -17.42 -4.76
C LYS A 627 13.59 -16.14 -5.34
N LEU A 628 12.75 -15.18 -5.71
CA LEU A 628 13.14 -13.87 -6.23
C LEU A 628 13.44 -12.85 -5.12
N SER A 629 13.89 -13.31 -3.94
CA SER A 629 13.96 -12.54 -2.68
C SER A 629 14.77 -11.23 -2.73
N SER A 630 15.64 -11.05 -3.72
CA SER A 630 16.41 -9.81 -3.96
C SER A 630 15.61 -8.70 -4.64
N ASP A 631 14.47 -9.02 -5.28
CA ASP A 631 13.62 -8.08 -5.98
C ASP A 631 12.29 -7.90 -5.24
N ARG A 632 12.23 -6.92 -4.35
CA ARG A 632 11.05 -6.66 -3.51
C ARG A 632 9.78 -6.45 -4.34
N GLU A 633 9.90 -5.86 -5.53
CA GLU A 633 8.75 -5.48 -6.36
C GLU A 633 8.32 -6.60 -7.29
N SER A 634 9.25 -7.34 -7.90
CA SER A 634 8.89 -8.58 -8.61
C SER A 634 8.27 -9.60 -7.66
N ARG A 635 8.78 -9.70 -6.42
CA ARG A 635 8.16 -10.51 -5.36
C ARG A 635 6.74 -10.05 -5.06
N LYS A 636 6.51 -8.77 -4.78
CA LYS A 636 5.15 -8.24 -4.53
C LYS A 636 4.22 -8.50 -5.72
N LYS A 637 4.71 -8.33 -6.94
CA LYS A 637 3.94 -8.51 -8.16
C LYS A 637 3.50 -9.97 -8.34
N ILE A 638 4.40 -10.94 -8.19
CA ILE A 638 4.05 -12.37 -8.32
C ILE A 638 3.12 -12.79 -7.19
N LEU A 639 3.33 -12.28 -5.97
CA LEU A 639 2.39 -12.49 -4.87
C LEU A 639 0.99 -11.96 -5.23
N ARG A 640 0.90 -10.74 -5.79
CA ARG A 640 -0.37 -10.17 -6.28
C ARG A 640 -0.99 -11.01 -7.40
N ALA A 641 -0.21 -11.44 -8.38
CA ALA A 641 -0.70 -12.27 -9.49
C ALA A 641 -1.22 -13.63 -8.99
N ALA A 642 -0.52 -14.27 -8.06
CA ALA A 642 -0.99 -15.52 -7.43
C ALA A 642 -2.31 -15.30 -6.67
N VAL A 643 -2.43 -14.18 -5.95
CA VAL A 643 -3.68 -13.79 -5.26
C VAL A 643 -4.81 -13.51 -6.25
N GLN A 644 -4.54 -12.78 -7.35
CA GLN A 644 -5.55 -12.48 -8.37
C GLN A 644 -6.00 -13.72 -9.13
N TRP A 645 -5.07 -14.61 -9.48
CA TRP A 645 -5.37 -15.91 -10.05
C TRP A 645 -6.31 -16.72 -9.14
N ALA A 646 -6.03 -16.74 -7.84
CA ALA A 646 -6.88 -17.41 -6.85
C ALA A 646 -8.28 -16.79 -6.81
N LYS A 647 -8.37 -15.45 -6.72
CA LYS A 647 -9.65 -14.72 -6.73
C LYS A 647 -10.46 -15.01 -8.00
N GLY A 648 -9.85 -14.88 -9.16
CA GLY A 648 -10.50 -15.12 -10.46
C GLY A 648 -10.94 -16.56 -10.65
N LEU A 649 -10.21 -17.55 -10.11
CA LEU A 649 -10.66 -18.93 -10.10
C LEU A 649 -11.90 -19.14 -9.20
N GLY A 650 -11.92 -18.48 -8.03
CA GLY A 650 -13.10 -18.46 -7.16
C GLY A 650 -14.33 -17.85 -7.85
N GLU A 651 -14.17 -16.70 -8.50
CA GLU A 651 -15.24 -16.04 -9.26
C GLU A 651 -15.78 -16.90 -10.40
N LYS A 652 -14.90 -17.55 -11.17
CA LYS A 652 -15.31 -18.50 -12.22
C LYS A 652 -16.13 -19.66 -11.68
N LEU A 653 -15.87 -20.12 -10.46
CA LEU A 653 -16.64 -21.20 -9.83
C LEU A 653 -17.99 -20.70 -9.32
N ARG A 654 -18.05 -19.50 -8.71
CA ARG A 654 -19.30 -18.83 -8.33
C ARG A 654 -20.23 -18.58 -9.52
N ASN A 655 -19.69 -18.15 -10.66
CA ASN A 655 -20.45 -17.92 -11.89
C ASN A 655 -21.06 -19.19 -12.49
N LYS A 656 -20.61 -20.39 -12.09
CA LYS A 656 -21.23 -21.65 -12.53
C LYS A 656 -22.50 -21.96 -11.72
N SER A 657 -22.38 -21.95 -10.40
CA SER A 657 -23.50 -22.00 -9.46
C SER A 657 -22.99 -21.84 -8.04
N GLU A 658 -23.87 -21.39 -7.14
CA GLU A 658 -23.62 -21.31 -5.70
C GLU A 658 -23.22 -22.66 -5.11
N GLN A 659 -23.95 -23.74 -5.45
CA GLN A 659 -23.64 -25.09 -4.98
C GLN A 659 -22.25 -25.58 -5.42
N THR A 660 -21.82 -25.21 -6.63
CA THR A 660 -20.46 -25.54 -7.11
C THR A 660 -19.41 -24.81 -6.28
N ALA A 661 -19.64 -23.54 -5.97
CA ALA A 661 -18.73 -22.75 -5.16
C ALA A 661 -18.60 -23.31 -3.74
N GLN A 662 -19.73 -23.63 -3.07
CA GLN A 662 -19.74 -24.22 -1.72
C GLN A 662 -18.99 -25.56 -1.64
N THR A 663 -19.27 -26.47 -2.59
CA THR A 663 -18.59 -27.80 -2.61
C THR A 663 -17.09 -27.69 -2.94
N CYS A 664 -16.70 -26.76 -3.80
CA CYS A 664 -15.30 -26.49 -4.09
C CYS A 664 -14.58 -25.79 -2.92
N ALA A 665 -15.25 -24.89 -2.21
CA ALA A 665 -14.74 -24.23 -1.02
C ALA A 665 -14.42 -25.26 0.07
N ALA A 666 -15.35 -26.19 0.34
CA ALA A 666 -15.13 -27.30 1.27
C ALA A 666 -13.90 -28.15 0.89
N ALA A 667 -13.75 -28.46 -0.41
CA ALA A 667 -12.61 -29.23 -0.89
C ALA A 667 -11.28 -28.49 -0.77
N MET A 668 -11.26 -27.20 -1.11
CA MET A 668 -10.08 -26.34 -0.99
C MET A 668 -9.70 -26.08 0.46
N TRP A 669 -10.69 -25.92 1.34
CA TRP A 669 -10.48 -25.80 2.78
C TRP A 669 -9.78 -27.04 3.32
N GLN A 670 -10.35 -28.22 3.08
CA GLN A 670 -9.78 -29.50 3.51
C GLN A 670 -8.39 -29.74 2.90
N ALA A 671 -8.16 -29.36 1.64
CA ALA A 671 -6.84 -29.48 1.02
C ALA A 671 -5.81 -28.54 1.68
N SER A 672 -6.24 -27.34 2.08
CA SER A 672 -5.36 -26.33 2.70
C SER A 672 -5.07 -26.60 4.18
N HIS A 673 -5.91 -27.41 4.84
CA HIS A 673 -5.85 -27.72 6.27
C HIS A 673 -5.45 -29.17 6.58
N ASN A 674 -4.64 -29.80 5.72
CA ASN A 674 -4.21 -31.20 5.89
C ASN A 674 -2.76 -31.36 6.39
N GLY A 675 -2.18 -30.33 7.04
CA GLY A 675 -0.82 -30.39 7.57
C GLY A 675 -0.65 -29.51 8.81
N ASP A 676 0.43 -29.72 9.56
CA ASP A 676 0.63 -29.09 10.87
C ASP A 676 1.06 -27.60 10.77
N HIS A 677 1.55 -27.18 9.61
CA HIS A 677 2.18 -25.87 9.42
C HIS A 677 1.76 -25.20 8.11
N GLY A 678 1.65 -23.87 8.13
CA GLY A 678 1.34 -23.06 6.96
C GLY A 678 0.35 -21.96 7.31
N THR A 679 -0.09 -21.20 6.31
CA THR A 679 -1.14 -20.19 6.49
C THR A 679 -2.44 -20.54 5.80
N ALA A 680 -2.51 -21.61 5.00
CA ALA A 680 -3.69 -21.90 4.17
C ALA A 680 -4.19 -20.71 3.32
N SER A 681 -3.33 -19.71 3.00
CA SER A 681 -3.78 -18.42 2.45
C SER A 681 -4.55 -18.52 1.14
N VAL A 682 -4.34 -19.59 0.36
CA VAL A 682 -5.04 -19.82 -0.91
C VAL A 682 -6.55 -19.87 -0.74
N VAL A 683 -7.07 -20.56 0.28
CA VAL A 683 -8.53 -20.75 0.43
C VAL A 683 -9.22 -19.43 0.75
N PHE A 684 -8.61 -18.58 1.59
CA PHE A 684 -9.12 -17.23 1.88
C PHE A 684 -9.11 -16.33 0.64
N ASN A 685 -8.13 -16.48 -0.24
CA ASN A 685 -8.10 -15.69 -1.48
C ASN A 685 -9.11 -16.18 -2.53
N MET A 686 -9.49 -17.46 -2.51
CA MET A 686 -10.42 -18.03 -3.49
C MET A 686 -11.89 -17.94 -3.04
N PHE A 687 -12.16 -18.27 -1.78
CA PHE A 687 -13.49 -18.60 -1.27
C PHE A 687 -13.85 -17.82 0.00
N LEU A 688 -13.41 -16.55 0.09
CA LEU A 688 -13.74 -15.72 1.25
C LEU A 688 -15.25 -15.63 1.52
N PRO A 689 -16.13 -15.37 0.54
CA PRO A 689 -17.59 -15.32 0.80
C PRO A 689 -18.11 -16.62 1.42
N GLU A 690 -17.73 -17.77 0.85
CA GLU A 690 -18.21 -19.08 1.30
C GLU A 690 -17.65 -19.44 2.69
N ILE A 691 -16.46 -18.97 3.04
CA ILE A 691 -15.91 -19.09 4.41
C ILE A 691 -16.73 -18.21 5.35
N CYS A 692 -16.96 -16.94 5.01
CA CYS A 692 -17.76 -16.02 5.81
C CYS A 692 -19.17 -16.55 6.07
N ASP A 693 -19.83 -17.13 5.06
CA ASP A 693 -21.15 -17.76 5.21
C ASP A 693 -21.14 -18.85 6.28
N ARG A 694 -20.09 -19.69 6.30
CA ARG A 694 -19.96 -20.77 7.30
C ARG A 694 -19.71 -20.27 8.71
N LEU A 695 -19.12 -19.08 8.88
CA LEU A 695 -18.78 -18.52 10.18
C LEU A 695 -19.98 -17.93 10.94
N HIS A 696 -21.11 -17.69 10.25
CA HIS A 696 -22.37 -17.26 10.87
C HIS A 696 -22.95 -18.28 11.83
N ASP A 697 -22.62 -19.55 11.62
CA ASP A 697 -22.98 -20.65 12.49
C ASP A 697 -21.73 -21.11 13.25
N ASN A 698 -21.93 -21.58 14.48
CA ASN A 698 -20.84 -22.14 15.26
C ASN A 698 -20.54 -23.57 14.79
N GLN A 699 -19.67 -23.71 13.79
CA GLN A 699 -19.23 -24.99 13.25
C GLN A 699 -18.20 -25.65 14.17
N LEU A 700 -17.25 -24.86 14.67
CA LEU A 700 -16.18 -25.32 15.53
C LEU A 700 -16.60 -25.13 16.99
N MET A 701 -17.31 -26.09 17.58
CA MET A 701 -17.62 -25.96 19.01
C MET A 701 -16.37 -26.21 19.85
N ARG A 702 -16.05 -25.21 20.68
CA ARG A 702 -15.04 -25.30 21.75
C ARG A 702 -15.72 -25.68 23.05
N LEU A 703 -15.44 -26.87 23.55
CA LEU A 703 -15.89 -27.34 24.86
C LEU A 703 -14.64 -27.57 25.69
N GLN A 704 -14.42 -26.72 26.70
CA GLN A 704 -13.32 -26.87 27.63
C GLN A 704 -13.78 -27.77 28.78
N VAL A 705 -13.21 -28.97 28.85
CA VAL A 705 -13.50 -29.94 29.91
C VAL A 705 -12.32 -29.91 30.87
N VAL A 706 -12.55 -29.39 32.07
CA VAL A 706 -11.56 -29.37 33.15
C VAL A 706 -11.80 -30.59 34.03
N GLY A 707 -11.00 -31.64 33.84
CA GLY A 707 -11.03 -32.83 34.68
C GLY A 707 -10.00 -32.75 35.82
N ALA A 708 -10.41 -33.08 37.05
CA ALA A 708 -9.51 -33.29 38.18
C ALA A 708 -9.19 -34.79 38.32
N GLN A 709 -7.90 -35.15 38.43
CA GLN A 709 -7.41 -36.52 38.54
C GLN A 709 -7.94 -37.31 39.76
N TYR A 710 -8.62 -36.67 40.73
CA TYR A 710 -9.07 -37.28 42.00
C TYR A 710 -10.45 -36.80 42.50
N GLY A 711 -11.41 -36.56 41.59
CA GLY A 711 -12.84 -36.50 41.99
C GLY A 711 -13.47 -37.90 41.94
N GLU A 712 -14.67 -38.09 42.51
CA GLU A 712 -15.47 -39.34 42.42
C GLU A 712 -15.73 -39.83 40.97
N LEU A 713 -15.34 -39.01 39.99
CA LEU A 713 -15.55 -39.19 38.56
C LEU A 713 -14.24 -39.43 37.77
N ALA A 714 -13.09 -39.54 38.44
CA ALA A 714 -11.80 -39.78 37.78
C ALA A 714 -11.54 -41.27 37.55
N SER A 715 -11.27 -41.67 36.30
CA SER A 715 -10.61 -42.96 36.06
C SER A 715 -9.14 -42.86 36.49
N THR A 716 -8.70 -43.79 37.34
CA THR A 716 -7.45 -43.72 38.13
C THR A 716 -6.14 -43.92 37.33
N LYS A 717 -6.14 -43.80 36.00
CA LYS A 717 -5.02 -44.30 35.16
C LYS A 717 -4.57 -43.39 34.00
N TRP A 718 -4.65 -42.06 34.13
CA TRP A 718 -3.96 -41.14 33.22
C TRP A 718 -2.70 -40.61 33.92
N THR A 719 -1.55 -40.95 33.36
CA THR A 719 -0.23 -40.69 33.98
C THR A 719 0.69 -39.83 33.10
N GLY A 720 0.16 -39.24 32.02
CA GLY A 720 0.96 -38.40 31.11
C GLY A 720 0.82 -36.92 31.44
N ASN A 721 1.97 -36.23 31.62
CA ASN A 721 2.08 -34.78 31.40
C ASN A 721 2.40 -34.56 29.92
N GLY A 722 1.77 -33.58 29.28
CA GLY A 722 2.00 -33.27 27.88
C GLY A 722 0.83 -32.58 27.16
N GLU A 723 1.13 -32.03 26.00
CA GLU A 723 0.16 -31.52 25.03
C GLU A 723 0.02 -32.55 23.90
N HIS A 724 -1.20 -32.94 23.61
CA HIS A 724 -1.54 -33.86 22.54
C HIS A 724 -2.63 -33.23 21.67
N ALA A 725 -2.25 -32.75 20.49
CA ALA A 725 -3.20 -32.29 19.50
C ALA A 725 -3.89 -33.48 18.81
N CYS A 726 -5.14 -33.31 18.42
CA CYS A 726 -5.88 -34.21 17.53
C CYS A 726 -6.10 -35.65 18.05
N ILE A 727 -6.57 -35.82 19.29
CA ILE A 727 -6.99 -37.11 19.82
C ILE A 727 -8.47 -37.36 19.45
N PRO A 728 -8.84 -38.54 18.90
CA PRO A 728 -10.23 -38.88 18.71
C PRO A 728 -10.90 -39.21 20.05
N ILE A 729 -12.08 -38.66 20.25
CA ILE A 729 -12.87 -38.81 21.46
C ILE A 729 -14.32 -39.13 21.09
N LEU A 730 -15.04 -39.74 22.01
CA LEU A 730 -16.47 -40.01 21.92
C LEU A 730 -17.17 -39.24 23.03
N VAL A 731 -18.12 -38.38 22.66
CA VAL A 731 -19.06 -37.75 23.60
C VAL A 731 -20.35 -38.54 23.52
N SER A 732 -20.79 -39.12 24.63
CA SER A 732 -22.06 -39.84 24.72
C SER A 732 -22.86 -39.39 25.92
N GLN A 733 -24.18 -39.55 25.90
CA GLN A 733 -25.02 -39.21 27.05
C GLN A 733 -25.25 -40.46 27.91
N ARG A 734 -24.98 -40.35 29.22
CA ARG A 734 -25.24 -41.43 30.16
C ARG A 734 -26.74 -41.58 30.40
N LYS A 735 -27.22 -42.82 30.33
CA LYS A 735 -28.63 -43.15 30.61
C LYS A 735 -29.01 -42.97 32.08
N GLU A 736 -28.05 -43.10 32.98
CA GLU A 736 -28.27 -43.13 34.44
C GLU A 736 -28.59 -41.74 35.01
N ASP A 737 -27.86 -40.71 34.58
CA ASP A 737 -27.92 -39.37 35.17
C ASP A 737 -28.07 -38.24 34.12
N GLY A 738 -28.14 -38.60 32.83
CA GLY A 738 -28.27 -37.65 31.72
C GLY A 738 -27.03 -36.77 31.49
N ARG A 739 -25.93 -36.97 32.23
CA ARG A 739 -24.67 -36.24 32.02
C ARG A 739 -23.99 -36.71 30.74
N TYR A 740 -23.24 -35.83 30.10
CA TYR A 740 -22.44 -36.19 28.93
C TYR A 740 -21.10 -36.75 29.40
N GLN A 741 -20.71 -37.91 28.90
CA GLN A 741 -19.42 -38.55 29.15
C GLN A 741 -18.50 -38.38 27.96
N ILE A 742 -17.22 -38.10 28.23
CA ILE A 742 -16.22 -37.82 27.20
C ILE A 742 -15.11 -38.83 27.31
N GLU A 743 -14.93 -39.63 26.27
CA GLU A 743 -14.02 -40.78 26.25
C GLU A 743 -12.96 -40.62 25.17
N VAL A 744 -11.69 -40.94 25.44
CA VAL A 744 -10.66 -41.05 24.41
C VAL A 744 -10.73 -42.40 23.70
N ILE A 745 -10.79 -42.34 22.37
CA ILE A 745 -10.72 -43.51 21.49
C ILE A 745 -9.25 -43.81 21.21
N ARG A 746 -8.68 -44.87 21.80
CA ARG A 746 -7.34 -45.36 21.42
C ARG A 746 -7.44 -46.64 20.59
N LYS A 747 -6.91 -46.62 19.37
CA LYS A 747 -6.86 -47.78 18.45
C LYS A 747 -6.22 -49.04 19.06
N SER A 748 -5.43 -48.91 20.12
CA SER A 748 -4.68 -50.01 20.76
C SER A 748 -5.33 -50.63 22.00
N ARG A 749 -6.53 -50.19 22.44
CA ARG A 749 -7.18 -50.72 23.66
C ARG A 749 -8.63 -51.13 23.44
N LYS A 750 -9.04 -52.22 24.10
CA LYS A 750 -10.42 -52.77 24.08
C LYS A 750 -11.47 -51.90 24.80
N LYS A 751 -11.05 -50.91 25.62
CA LYS A 751 -11.97 -50.02 26.35
C LYS A 751 -11.55 -48.55 26.18
N PRO A 752 -12.50 -47.63 25.88
CA PRO A 752 -12.26 -46.19 25.86
C PRO A 752 -11.79 -45.67 27.22
N TYR A 753 -11.10 -44.53 27.22
CA TYR A 753 -10.65 -43.88 28.45
C TYR A 753 -11.54 -42.69 28.80
N LEU A 754 -12.30 -42.75 29.89
CA LEU A 754 -13.14 -41.64 30.34
C LEU A 754 -12.28 -40.46 30.85
N LEU A 755 -12.37 -39.32 30.17
CA LEU A 755 -11.73 -38.05 30.53
C LEU A 755 -12.52 -37.29 31.60
N GLY A 756 -13.85 -37.32 31.54
CA GLY A 756 -14.71 -36.61 32.49
C GLY A 756 -16.18 -36.63 32.09
N LEU A 757 -17.01 -36.02 32.93
CA LEU A 757 -18.44 -35.82 32.71
C LEU A 757 -18.76 -34.33 32.65
N VAL A 758 -19.64 -33.94 31.73
CA VAL A 758 -20.19 -32.60 31.59
C VAL A 758 -21.65 -32.60 32.08
N ALA A 759 -22.05 -31.54 32.77
CA ALA A 759 -23.39 -31.41 33.33
C ALA A 759 -24.46 -31.48 32.24
N LYS A 760 -25.62 -32.04 32.57
CA LYS A 760 -26.76 -32.22 31.66
C LYS A 760 -27.26 -30.89 31.07
N ASP A 761 -27.12 -29.80 31.82
CA ASP A 761 -27.64 -28.48 31.49
C ASP A 761 -26.59 -27.56 30.82
N SER A 762 -25.41 -28.10 30.50
CA SER A 762 -24.40 -27.38 29.73
C SER A 762 -24.91 -27.17 28.30
N ALA A 763 -25.10 -25.90 27.92
CA ALA A 763 -25.69 -25.53 26.64
C ALA A 763 -24.92 -26.17 25.47
N LYS A 764 -25.64 -26.97 24.66
CA LYS A 764 -25.22 -27.56 23.38
C LYS A 764 -24.01 -28.50 23.45
N VAL A 765 -24.11 -29.61 24.17
CA VAL A 765 -23.20 -30.76 23.95
C VAL A 765 -23.85 -31.71 22.94
N LEU A 766 -23.27 -31.81 21.74
CA LEU A 766 -23.69 -32.79 20.74
C LEU A 766 -23.05 -34.15 21.05
N VAL A 767 -23.83 -35.23 20.91
CA VAL A 767 -23.36 -36.61 21.08
C VAL A 767 -22.74 -37.06 19.75
N GLY A 768 -21.52 -37.60 19.79
CA GLY A 768 -20.79 -37.97 18.58
C GLY A 768 -19.31 -38.22 18.81
N GLU A 769 -18.62 -38.63 17.75
CA GLU A 769 -17.16 -38.70 17.73
C GLU A 769 -16.58 -37.33 17.34
N TYR A 770 -15.57 -36.89 18.07
CA TYR A 770 -14.91 -35.61 17.86
C TYR A 770 -13.39 -35.76 17.86
N THR A 771 -12.72 -34.73 17.37
CA THR A 771 -11.28 -34.57 17.54
C THR A 771 -11.04 -33.50 18.59
N ALA A 772 -10.14 -33.73 19.54
CA ALA A 772 -9.85 -32.78 20.60
C ALA A 772 -8.35 -32.53 20.75
N SER A 773 -8.00 -31.34 21.22
CA SER A 773 -6.69 -31.08 21.81
C SER A 773 -6.77 -31.40 23.30
N LEU A 774 -5.75 -32.11 23.81
CA LEU A 774 -5.65 -32.49 25.21
C LEU A 774 -4.38 -31.90 25.79
N LYS A 775 -4.52 -30.99 26.76
CA LYS A 775 -3.41 -30.48 27.55
C LYS A 775 -3.50 -31.03 28.96
N THR A 776 -2.40 -31.59 29.44
CA THR A 776 -2.31 -32.20 30.77
C THR A 776 -1.21 -31.53 31.56
N GLN A 777 -1.59 -30.92 32.67
CA GLN A 777 -0.67 -30.26 33.58
C GLN A 777 -1.02 -30.70 35.02
N GLN A 778 -0.16 -31.52 35.60
CA GLN A 778 -0.36 -32.09 36.95
C GLN A 778 -1.70 -32.86 37.06
N LYS A 779 -2.61 -32.41 37.93
CA LYS A 779 -3.91 -33.06 38.21
C LYS A 779 -5.04 -32.53 37.32
N THR A 780 -4.75 -31.59 36.43
CA THR A 780 -5.74 -30.94 35.57
C THR A 780 -5.59 -31.45 34.14
N ILE A 781 -6.69 -31.96 33.61
CA ILE A 781 -6.83 -32.28 32.20
C ILE A 781 -7.71 -31.19 31.59
N VAL A 782 -7.19 -30.48 30.60
CA VAL A 782 -7.96 -29.57 29.74
C VAL A 782 -8.14 -30.27 28.41
N CYS A 783 -9.37 -30.70 28.12
CA CYS A 783 -9.76 -31.19 26.81
C CYS A 783 -10.52 -30.07 26.12
N GLU A 784 -10.05 -29.60 24.96
CA GLU A 784 -10.81 -28.70 24.11
C GLU A 784 -11.39 -29.51 22.96
N LEU A 785 -12.72 -29.65 22.93
CA LEU A 785 -13.39 -30.25 21.78
C LEU A 785 -13.17 -29.33 20.57
N VAL A 786 -12.91 -29.92 19.43
CA VAL A 786 -13.20 -29.33 18.13
C VAL A 786 -14.40 -30.12 17.62
N ALA A 787 -15.60 -29.61 17.88
CA ALA A 787 -16.77 -30.24 17.29
C ALA A 787 -16.82 -29.98 15.77
N ALA A 788 -17.33 -30.96 15.04
CA ALA A 788 -17.69 -30.89 13.63
C ALA A 788 -19.13 -30.42 13.45
#